data_AF-A0A256ZII2-F1
#
_entry.id   AF-A0A256ZII2-F1
#
_cell.length_a   1.000
_cell.length_b   1.000
_cell.length_c   1.000
_cell.angle_alpha   90.00
_cell.angle_beta   90.00
_cell.angle_gamma   90.00
#
_symmetry.space_group_name_H-M   'P 1'
#
loop_
_entity.id
_entity.type
_entity.pdbx_description
1 polymer ?
#
loop_
_entity_poly.entity_id
_entity_poly.type
_entity_poly.pdbx_seq_one_letter_code
_entity_poly.pdbx_strand_id
1 'polypeptide(L)'
;MSKAGITCLLIILLLASLSIAAPHHATAFRVERPAYRWMHSDSWLFFETDVVALALNEHKPFFVWWYVKDNKTLYMADYKGLIEYYMMPNASLLRLNATSLGLLKKLEEQLGGLMEGLVELAKELGDNLTDVVIEIRMFPAPPDPQQLDELINKTKIVISLLAQLRDEASSLGLENVIKHADELNETLTNMVFLMQYLKENPSDMKKYHELRSEADKAMREYWSLLSSVIQAKHCEGGKLAKEIASYLKELHPPLFLFAGNEWEIEGPGNITDAKGDVIGVWFAYKLVEVRNPNFDFLENNLMIRCRMYFVPVQETTDGLNYTVIKAELKQDVVILKWEWNIDVIRELFSALGLPEPDLDRAGLALWIRLMCVNITDLSGLGDLAEDLSSSGETRDFLLELRDLVKEASEVVEEKGSELSDLLNEALLKLDKGIEAAKSKLEEGLALLTKLIGDLRDIADAIGQLEGEARAALGTAYSEIEAVFEQAEGLVSSSASKLTSMNTTLAGLMEEEDADVLSQGVQGLLDDLGAFMTGFASNVSSLLDQLAQLCQEEGEHMKRSGKATHVKIGKELVDVRKDLSGKCEKMLRTIARLKALVKLQFLEENTTLAGWFRFVNASIVTCPSGTEIRPVRAAYLEAGRVLHLLLLYGYFGSCSLEHDPSSGLDVPETAEQEPAYTVEAPSGSQLSPEVPGGAAPGPGPTPVVPFTTREMLIIIAAVVVGVAIAVAVVRRRGKQINLY
;
A
#
# COMPACT_ATOMS: atom_id res chain seq x y z
N MET A 1 -78.75 57.04 -4.03
CA MET A 1 -78.75 56.84 -5.50
C MET A 1 -77.45 56.18 -5.89
N SER A 2 -77.52 55.14 -6.72
CA SER A 2 -76.80 53.86 -6.55
C SER A 2 -75.36 53.82 -7.06
N LYS A 3 -74.53 53.06 -6.32
CA LYS A 3 -73.09 52.78 -6.51
C LYS A 3 -72.78 51.91 -7.76
N ALA A 4 -73.32 52.26 -8.92
CA ALA A 4 -73.02 51.61 -10.21
C ALA A 4 -72.38 52.57 -11.24
N GLY A 5 -72.08 53.81 -10.86
CA GLY A 5 -71.55 54.85 -11.76
C GLY A 5 -70.04 55.12 -11.69
N ILE A 6 -69.27 54.37 -10.87
CA ILE A 6 -67.82 54.59 -10.71
C ILE A 6 -66.98 53.46 -11.34
N THR A 7 -67.57 52.33 -11.71
CA THR A 7 -66.86 51.19 -12.31
C THR A 7 -66.74 51.22 -13.85
N CYS A 8 -67.42 52.13 -14.55
CA CYS A 8 -67.33 52.22 -16.02
C CYS A 8 -66.22 53.16 -16.55
N LEU A 9 -65.58 53.98 -15.71
CA LEU A 9 -64.57 54.96 -16.18
C LEU A 9 -63.12 54.43 -16.17
N LEU A 10 -62.85 53.28 -15.54
CA LEU A 10 -61.52 52.63 -15.51
C LEU A 10 -61.31 51.56 -16.60
N ILE A 11 -62.39 51.10 -17.25
CA ILE A 11 -62.31 50.09 -18.33
C ILE A 11 -62.06 50.75 -19.69
N ILE A 12 -62.39 52.04 -19.87
CA ILE A 12 -62.21 52.77 -21.14
C ILE A 12 -60.77 53.30 -21.33
N LEU A 13 -59.97 53.42 -20.26
CA LEU A 13 -58.56 53.85 -20.34
C LEU A 13 -57.55 52.70 -20.49
N LEU A 14 -57.97 51.45 -20.38
CA LEU A 14 -57.11 50.26 -20.53
C LEU A 14 -57.27 49.52 -21.88
N LEU A 15 -58.16 50.01 -22.76
CA LEU A 15 -58.44 49.42 -24.09
C LEU A 15 -57.92 50.26 -25.27
N ALA A 16 -57.07 51.27 -25.02
CA ALA A 16 -56.53 52.18 -26.04
C ALA A 16 -55.00 52.02 -26.28
N SER A 17 -54.45 50.82 -26.11
CA SER A 17 -53.07 50.50 -26.52
C SER A 17 -52.95 49.18 -27.29
N LEU A 18 -53.97 48.82 -28.07
CA LEU A 18 -53.84 47.81 -29.12
C LEU A 18 -54.07 48.45 -30.50
N SER A 19 -52.98 48.73 -31.20
CA SER A 19 -52.95 48.97 -32.65
C SER A 19 -51.59 48.57 -33.23
N ILE A 20 -51.53 47.32 -33.68
CA ILE A 20 -50.93 46.80 -34.92
C ILE A 20 -49.64 47.50 -35.41
N ALA A 21 -48.51 46.80 -35.25
CA ALA A 21 -47.43 46.80 -36.23
C ALA A 21 -47.41 45.41 -36.92
N ALA A 22 -47.39 45.44 -38.25
CA ALA A 22 -47.34 44.29 -39.15
C ALA A 22 -45.99 43.53 -39.02
N PRO A 23 -45.87 42.29 -39.57
CA PRO A 23 -44.88 41.32 -39.12
C PRO A 23 -43.47 41.71 -39.59
N HIS A 24 -42.61 42.07 -38.66
CA HIS A 24 -41.19 41.79 -38.84
C HIS A 24 -40.98 40.32 -38.51
N HIS A 25 -40.33 39.60 -39.43
CA HIS A 25 -39.92 38.21 -39.29
C HIS A 25 -39.55 37.90 -37.85
N ALA A 26 -40.35 37.05 -37.19
CA ALA A 26 -39.90 36.35 -36.01
C ALA A 26 -38.70 35.52 -36.46
N THR A 27 -37.49 36.02 -36.18
CA THR A 27 -36.32 35.19 -36.06
C THR A 27 -36.71 34.05 -35.14
N ALA A 28 -36.71 32.84 -35.70
CA ALA A 28 -37.00 31.63 -34.96
C ALA A 28 -36.22 31.70 -33.64
N PHE A 29 -36.93 31.61 -32.51
CA PHE A 29 -36.30 31.32 -31.23
C PHE A 29 -35.63 29.97 -31.43
N ARG A 30 -34.32 30.00 -31.70
CA ARG A 30 -33.51 28.80 -31.79
C ARG A 30 -33.47 28.30 -30.35
N VAL A 31 -34.29 27.30 -30.04
CA VAL A 31 -34.09 26.49 -28.84
C VAL A 31 -32.73 25.85 -29.06
N GLU A 32 -31.67 26.47 -28.52
CA GLU A 32 -30.35 25.88 -28.54
C GLU A 32 -30.47 24.55 -27.82
N ARG A 33 -30.15 23.46 -28.54
CA ARG A 33 -29.95 22.17 -27.88
C ARG A 33 -28.83 22.38 -26.88
N PRO A 34 -28.95 21.86 -25.64
CA PRO A 34 -27.87 21.97 -24.68
C PRO A 34 -26.58 21.38 -25.30
N ALA A 35 -25.45 22.04 -25.07
CA ALA A 35 -24.14 21.68 -25.64
C ALA A 35 -23.71 20.24 -25.28
N TYR A 36 -24.32 19.66 -24.25
CA TYR A 36 -24.15 18.28 -23.83
C TYR A 36 -25.44 17.74 -23.17
N ARG A 37 -25.49 16.43 -22.97
CA ARG A 37 -26.50 15.73 -22.15
C ARG A 37 -25.81 14.77 -21.20
N TRP A 38 -26.45 14.46 -20.09
CA TRP A 38 -25.96 13.45 -19.17
C TRP A 38 -27.10 12.62 -18.57
N MET A 39 -26.78 11.40 -18.13
CA MET A 39 -27.72 10.46 -17.51
C MET A 39 -27.02 9.44 -16.61
N HIS A 40 -27.74 8.93 -15.61
CA HIS A 40 -27.30 7.82 -14.75
C HIS A 40 -27.89 6.50 -15.24
N SER A 41 -27.10 5.42 -15.26
CA SER A 41 -27.53 4.03 -15.46
C SER A 41 -26.56 3.06 -14.78
N ASP A 42 -27.06 2.12 -14.00
CA ASP A 42 -26.31 0.96 -13.47
C ASP A 42 -24.94 1.30 -12.83
N SER A 43 -24.89 2.33 -11.98
CA SER A 43 -23.66 2.85 -11.34
C SER A 43 -22.67 3.57 -12.29
N TRP A 44 -23.18 4.05 -13.43
CA TRP A 44 -22.44 4.85 -14.39
C TRP A 44 -23.13 6.17 -14.68
N LEU A 45 -22.33 7.23 -14.78
CA LEU A 45 -22.73 8.54 -15.25
C LEU A 45 -22.21 8.76 -16.69
N PHE A 46 -23.13 8.93 -17.62
CA PHE A 46 -22.84 9.12 -19.03
C PHE A 46 -22.93 10.59 -19.42
N PHE A 47 -21.99 11.07 -20.23
CA PHE A 47 -22.03 12.39 -20.89
C PHE A 47 -21.96 12.22 -22.39
N GLU A 48 -22.75 12.98 -23.13
CA GLU A 48 -22.69 13.04 -24.59
C GLU A 48 -22.63 14.49 -25.06
N THR A 49 -21.59 14.81 -25.83
CA THR A 49 -21.41 16.10 -26.51
C THR A 49 -21.64 15.94 -28.02
N ASP A 50 -21.39 16.99 -28.82
CA ASP A 50 -21.41 16.90 -30.28
C ASP A 50 -20.22 16.12 -30.88
N VAL A 51 -19.18 15.84 -30.08
CA VAL A 51 -17.93 15.20 -30.53
C VAL A 51 -17.63 13.93 -29.75
N VAL A 52 -17.54 14.02 -28.42
CA VAL A 52 -17.15 12.93 -27.52
C VAL A 52 -18.32 12.50 -26.64
N ALA A 53 -18.39 11.21 -26.37
CA ALA A 53 -19.19 10.66 -25.29
C ALA A 53 -18.28 10.05 -24.22
N LEU A 54 -18.69 10.17 -22.97
CA LEU A 54 -17.99 9.72 -21.77
C LEU A 54 -18.90 8.80 -20.96
N ALA A 55 -18.34 7.76 -20.37
CA ALA A 55 -18.96 7.01 -19.29
C ALA A 55 -18.01 7.04 -18.08
N LEU A 56 -18.57 7.35 -16.93
CA LEU A 56 -17.87 7.50 -15.67
C LEU A 56 -18.43 6.51 -14.68
N ASN A 57 -17.60 5.67 -14.06
CA ASN A 57 -18.08 4.81 -12.99
C ASN A 57 -18.36 5.64 -11.73
N GLU A 58 -19.45 5.41 -11.03
CA GLU A 58 -19.83 6.23 -9.87
C GLU A 58 -19.08 5.87 -8.58
N HIS A 59 -18.59 4.63 -8.48
CA HIS A 59 -17.97 4.10 -7.26
C HIS A 59 -16.44 4.09 -7.30
N LYS A 60 -15.84 4.40 -8.45
CA LYS A 60 -14.38 4.53 -8.58
C LYS A 60 -14.02 5.44 -9.76
N PRO A 61 -12.82 6.03 -9.78
CA PRO A 61 -12.38 6.82 -10.93
C PRO A 61 -12.03 5.93 -12.13
N PHE A 62 -13.05 5.64 -12.95
CA PHE A 62 -12.91 4.89 -14.19
C PHE A 62 -13.61 5.64 -15.33
N PHE A 63 -12.81 6.05 -16.31
CA PHE A 63 -13.22 6.86 -17.44
C PHE A 63 -13.21 6.03 -18.72
N VAL A 64 -14.34 6.03 -19.43
CA VAL A 64 -14.48 5.50 -20.78
C VAL A 64 -14.85 6.63 -21.72
N TRP A 65 -14.20 6.74 -22.87
CA TRP A 65 -14.55 7.75 -23.87
C TRP A 65 -14.54 7.20 -25.29
N TRP A 66 -15.36 7.77 -26.16
CA TRP A 66 -15.41 7.40 -27.58
C TRP A 66 -15.90 8.56 -28.46
N TYR A 67 -15.65 8.42 -29.76
CA TYR A 67 -16.12 9.39 -30.74
C TYR A 67 -17.61 9.14 -31.04
N VAL A 68 -18.46 10.17 -30.95
CA VAL A 68 -19.91 10.01 -31.13
C VAL A 68 -20.26 9.45 -32.52
N LYS A 69 -19.42 9.68 -33.54
CA LYS A 69 -19.61 9.13 -34.90
C LYS A 69 -18.98 7.75 -35.12
N ASP A 70 -18.21 7.23 -34.15
CA ASP A 70 -17.71 5.84 -34.11
C ASP A 70 -17.94 5.24 -32.72
N ASN A 71 -19.10 4.62 -32.53
CA ASN A 71 -19.48 3.98 -31.28
C ASN A 71 -18.96 2.54 -31.14
N LYS A 72 -18.10 2.07 -32.05
CA LYS A 72 -17.52 0.71 -32.01
C LYS A 72 -16.21 0.66 -31.25
N THR A 73 -15.50 1.79 -31.17
CA THR A 73 -14.17 1.87 -30.55
C THR A 73 -14.25 2.68 -29.27
N LEU A 74 -14.01 2.04 -28.13
CA LEU A 74 -13.97 2.72 -26.84
C LEU A 74 -12.54 2.76 -26.30
N TYR A 75 -12.23 3.83 -25.60
CA TYR A 75 -10.95 4.06 -24.94
C TYR A 75 -11.19 4.19 -23.45
N MET A 76 -10.25 3.68 -22.66
CA MET A 76 -10.44 3.47 -21.23
C MET A 76 -9.21 3.93 -20.46
N ALA A 77 -9.47 4.59 -19.33
CA ALA A 77 -8.51 4.91 -18.30
C ALA A 77 -9.11 4.52 -16.94
N ASP A 78 -8.66 3.38 -16.42
CA ASP A 78 -9.07 2.84 -15.13
C ASP A 78 -7.99 3.18 -14.09
N TYR A 79 -8.30 4.13 -13.20
CA TYR A 79 -7.36 4.56 -12.17
C TYR A 79 -7.44 3.54 -11.03
N LYS A 80 -6.39 2.75 -10.88
CA LYS A 80 -6.39 1.61 -9.98
C LYS A 80 -6.10 1.96 -8.55
N GLY A 81 -5.20 2.90 -8.32
CA GLY A 81 -4.73 3.18 -6.97
C GLY A 81 -3.46 4.00 -6.92
N LEU A 82 -3.00 4.18 -5.69
CA LEU A 82 -1.73 4.80 -5.33
C LEU A 82 -0.83 3.74 -4.68
N ILE A 83 0.45 3.73 -5.07
CA ILE A 83 1.44 2.80 -4.53
C ILE A 83 2.57 3.61 -3.92
N GLU A 84 2.69 3.59 -2.59
CA GLU A 84 3.90 4.08 -1.93
C GLU A 84 5.04 3.13 -2.24
N TYR A 85 6.13 3.69 -2.76
CA TYR A 85 7.29 2.93 -3.15
C TYR A 85 8.58 3.41 -2.49
N TYR A 86 9.49 2.47 -2.27
CA TYR A 86 10.91 2.64 -2.04
C TYR A 86 11.64 1.87 -3.14
N MET A 87 12.24 2.59 -4.10
CA MET A 87 12.81 1.99 -5.32
C MET A 87 13.89 0.96 -4.96
N MET A 88 13.61 -0.32 -5.21
CA MET A 88 14.58 -1.42 -5.10
C MET A 88 14.98 -1.90 -6.50
N PRO A 89 16.27 -2.21 -6.75
CA PRO A 89 16.68 -2.79 -8.03
C PRO A 89 15.92 -4.08 -8.32
N ASN A 90 15.34 -4.20 -9.52
CA ASN A 90 14.62 -5.38 -10.00
C ASN A 90 13.35 -5.76 -9.22
N ALA A 91 12.80 -4.86 -8.40
CA ALA A 91 11.48 -5.03 -7.81
C ALA A 91 10.41 -4.40 -8.72
N SER A 92 9.28 -5.10 -8.87
CA SER A 92 8.11 -4.55 -9.56
C SER A 92 7.35 -3.66 -8.60
N LEU A 93 6.93 -2.48 -9.08
CA LEU A 93 6.07 -1.57 -8.31
C LEU A 93 4.67 -2.15 -8.11
N LEU A 94 4.22 -3.02 -9.02
CA LEU A 94 2.95 -3.75 -8.92
C LEU A 94 3.03 -5.00 -8.01
N ARG A 95 4.21 -5.37 -7.49
CA ARG A 95 4.34 -6.40 -6.45
C ARG A 95 4.29 -5.72 -5.08
N LEU A 96 3.11 -5.76 -4.48
CA LEU A 96 2.75 -4.95 -3.31
C LEU A 96 3.65 -5.23 -2.11
N ASN A 97 4.02 -6.49 -1.91
CA ASN A 97 4.87 -6.88 -0.78
C ASN A 97 6.34 -6.50 -1.01
N ALA A 98 6.83 -6.40 -2.25
CA ALA A 98 8.25 -6.20 -2.53
C ALA A 98 8.81 -4.85 -2.02
N THR A 99 7.95 -3.87 -1.77
CA THR A 99 8.36 -2.51 -1.43
C THR A 99 8.48 -2.31 0.09
N SER A 100 7.42 -2.60 0.85
CA SER A 100 7.46 -2.57 2.32
C SER A 100 8.40 -3.65 2.84
N LEU A 101 8.38 -4.84 2.26
CA LEU A 101 9.30 -5.94 2.59
C LEU A 101 10.74 -5.61 2.20
N GLY A 102 10.98 -4.72 1.23
CA GLY A 102 12.33 -4.23 0.93
C GLY A 102 12.90 -3.33 2.04
N LEU A 103 12.07 -2.47 2.64
CA LEU A 103 12.47 -1.66 3.79
C LEU A 103 12.56 -2.50 5.08
N LEU A 104 11.63 -3.43 5.28
CA LEU A 104 11.68 -4.41 6.38
C LEU A 104 12.88 -5.33 6.27
N LYS A 105 13.18 -5.83 5.08
CA LYS A 105 14.38 -6.65 4.82
C LYS A 105 15.65 -5.84 5.04
N LYS A 106 15.69 -4.58 4.64
CA LYS A 106 16.83 -3.70 4.95
C LYS A 106 16.97 -3.51 6.47
N LEU A 107 15.86 -3.33 7.19
CA LEU A 107 15.84 -3.29 8.64
C LEU A 107 16.32 -4.62 9.24
N GLU A 108 15.83 -5.77 8.77
CA GLU A 108 16.26 -7.11 9.19
C GLU A 108 17.74 -7.36 8.89
N GLU A 109 18.26 -6.94 7.74
CA GLU A 109 19.68 -7.03 7.38
C GLU A 109 20.55 -6.20 8.33
N GLN A 110 20.13 -4.95 8.64
CA GLN A 110 20.84 -4.09 9.58
C GLN A 110 20.77 -4.62 11.02
N LEU A 111 19.61 -5.12 11.44
CA LEU A 111 19.41 -5.77 12.73
C LEU A 111 20.20 -7.08 12.83
N GLY A 112 20.23 -7.87 11.76
CA GLY A 112 21.00 -9.10 11.64
C GLY A 112 22.48 -8.83 11.82
N GLY A 113 23.03 -7.78 11.20
CA GLY A 113 24.42 -7.37 11.40
C GLY A 113 24.73 -6.93 12.83
N LEU A 114 23.82 -6.20 13.49
CA LEU A 114 23.98 -5.84 14.91
C LEU A 114 23.97 -7.09 15.82
N MET A 115 23.07 -8.03 15.56
CA MET A 115 22.95 -9.28 16.34
C MET A 115 24.11 -10.24 16.06
N GLU A 116 24.65 -10.26 14.85
CA GLU A 116 25.83 -11.06 14.49
C GLU A 116 27.07 -10.61 15.28
N GLY A 117 27.23 -9.29 15.49
CA GLY A 117 28.28 -8.75 16.36
C GLY A 117 28.22 -9.29 17.79
N LEU A 118 27.02 -9.31 18.40
CA LEU A 118 26.78 -9.88 19.73
C LEU A 118 27.08 -11.38 19.78
N VAL A 119 26.71 -12.13 18.74
CA VAL A 119 27.00 -13.56 18.64
C VAL A 119 28.51 -13.83 18.53
N GLU A 120 29.23 -13.04 17.72
CA GLU A 120 30.69 -13.19 17.60
C GLU A 120 31.41 -12.83 18.90
N LEU A 121 30.99 -11.78 19.61
CA LEU A 121 31.47 -11.47 20.96
C LEU A 121 31.23 -12.63 21.95
N ALA A 122 30.05 -13.25 21.90
CA ALA A 122 29.72 -14.40 22.75
C ALA A 122 30.57 -15.64 22.39
N LYS A 123 30.87 -15.88 21.11
CA LYS A 123 31.77 -16.96 20.69
C LYS A 123 33.20 -16.71 21.14
N GLU A 124 33.73 -15.51 20.92
CA GLU A 124 35.08 -15.13 21.34
C GLU A 124 35.24 -15.28 22.86
N LEU A 125 34.24 -14.86 23.63
CA LEU A 125 34.19 -15.08 25.07
C LEU A 125 34.26 -16.57 25.43
N GLY A 126 33.50 -17.40 24.72
CA GLY A 126 33.46 -18.85 24.93
C GLY A 126 34.77 -19.56 24.65
N ASP A 127 35.45 -19.17 23.56
CA ASP A 127 36.76 -19.70 23.19
C ASP A 127 37.79 -19.40 24.29
N ASN A 128 37.85 -18.14 24.74
CA ASN A 128 38.75 -17.74 25.83
C ASN A 128 38.41 -18.42 27.17
N LEU A 129 37.12 -18.59 27.48
CA LEU A 129 36.69 -19.29 28.70
C LEU A 129 37.03 -20.78 28.65
N THR A 130 36.86 -21.41 27.49
CA THR A 130 37.20 -22.82 27.27
C THR A 130 38.68 -23.06 27.55
N ASP A 131 39.56 -22.19 27.07
CA ASP A 131 41.00 -22.25 27.35
C ASP A 131 41.30 -22.16 28.86
N VAL A 132 40.68 -21.21 29.56
CA VAL A 132 40.82 -21.06 31.02
C VAL A 132 40.40 -22.35 31.75
N VAL A 133 39.26 -22.92 31.37
CA VAL A 133 38.70 -24.10 32.04
C VAL A 133 39.54 -25.35 31.75
N ILE A 134 40.03 -25.52 30.52
CA ILE A 134 40.96 -26.60 30.16
C ILE A 134 42.25 -26.48 30.99
N GLU A 135 42.83 -25.30 31.09
CA GLU A 135 44.05 -25.07 31.88
C GLU A 135 43.84 -25.39 33.37
N ILE A 136 42.71 -24.99 33.96
CA ILE A 136 42.36 -25.34 35.36
C ILE A 136 42.20 -26.86 35.55
N ARG A 137 41.62 -27.57 34.57
CA ARG A 137 41.46 -29.03 34.62
C ARG A 137 42.80 -29.77 34.50
N MET A 138 43.69 -29.26 33.66
CA MET A 138 45.02 -29.82 33.39
C MET A 138 46.06 -29.44 34.45
N PHE A 139 45.70 -28.55 35.38
CA PHE A 139 46.61 -28.00 36.37
C PHE A 139 47.14 -29.06 37.34
N PRO A 140 48.46 -29.10 37.62
CA PRO A 140 49.02 -29.98 38.64
C PRO A 140 48.60 -29.55 40.06
N ALA A 141 48.52 -30.52 40.98
CA ALA A 141 48.26 -30.27 42.40
C ALA A 141 49.52 -30.56 43.24
N PRO A 142 50.10 -29.57 43.96
CA PRO A 142 49.64 -28.19 44.11
C PRO A 142 49.94 -27.28 42.89
N PRO A 143 49.13 -26.23 42.69
CA PRO A 143 49.26 -25.28 41.58
C PRO A 143 50.56 -24.46 41.61
N ASP A 144 51.18 -24.24 40.45
CA ASP A 144 52.34 -23.34 40.31
C ASP A 144 51.91 -21.85 40.33
N PRO A 145 52.56 -21.00 41.16
CA PRO A 145 52.22 -19.58 41.24
C PRO A 145 52.36 -18.77 39.94
N GLN A 146 53.31 -19.10 39.04
CA GLN A 146 53.44 -18.37 37.77
C GLN A 146 52.31 -18.73 36.79
N GLN A 147 51.96 -20.01 36.72
CA GLN A 147 50.82 -20.46 35.92
C GLN A 147 49.48 -19.89 36.44
N LEU A 148 49.33 -19.71 37.76
CA LEU A 148 48.17 -19.02 38.37
C LEU A 148 48.07 -17.55 37.95
N ASP A 149 49.20 -16.83 37.86
CA ASP A 149 49.20 -15.44 37.38
C ASP A 149 48.77 -15.34 35.91
N GLU A 150 49.17 -16.30 35.07
CA GLU A 150 48.75 -16.39 33.67
C GLU A 150 47.24 -16.64 33.56
N LEU A 151 46.72 -17.61 34.32
CA LEU A 151 45.28 -17.93 34.38
C LEU A 151 44.44 -16.76 34.90
N ILE A 152 44.91 -16.02 35.90
CA ILE A 152 44.25 -14.80 36.37
C ILE A 152 44.15 -13.77 35.24
N ASN A 153 45.21 -13.59 34.46
CA ASN A 153 45.20 -12.65 33.33
C ASN A 153 44.23 -13.10 32.22
N LYS A 154 44.23 -14.39 31.86
CA LYS A 154 43.27 -14.95 30.89
C LYS A 154 41.83 -14.79 31.37
N THR A 155 41.56 -15.09 32.64
CA THR A 155 40.21 -14.93 33.23
C THR A 155 39.77 -13.45 33.23
N LYS A 156 40.68 -12.50 33.46
CA LYS A 156 40.37 -11.07 33.34
C LYS A 156 40.06 -10.63 31.91
N ILE A 157 40.67 -11.26 30.90
CA ILE A 157 40.31 -11.02 29.49
C ILE A 157 38.86 -11.46 29.25
N VAL A 158 38.47 -12.66 29.72
CA VAL A 158 37.07 -13.16 29.65
C VAL A 158 36.12 -12.17 30.33
N ILE A 159 36.44 -11.68 31.54
CA ILE A 159 35.63 -10.67 32.24
C ILE A 159 35.50 -9.38 31.41
N SER A 160 36.56 -8.95 30.73
CA SER A 160 36.52 -7.74 29.91
C SER A 160 35.69 -7.89 28.63
N LEU A 161 35.68 -9.08 28.01
CA LEU A 161 34.79 -9.41 26.90
C LEU A 161 33.33 -9.50 27.38
N LEU A 162 33.11 -10.09 28.55
CA LEU A 162 31.78 -10.21 29.15
C LEU A 162 31.16 -8.86 29.47
N ALA A 163 31.96 -7.91 29.95
CA ALA A 163 31.53 -6.54 30.19
C ALA A 163 31.13 -5.83 28.89
N GLN A 164 31.89 -6.01 27.81
CA GLN A 164 31.55 -5.47 26.49
C GLN A 164 30.23 -6.05 25.99
N LEU A 165 30.06 -7.38 26.01
CA LEU A 165 28.83 -8.06 25.62
C LEU A 165 27.63 -7.57 26.45
N ARG A 166 27.81 -7.41 27.76
CA ARG A 166 26.78 -6.91 28.67
C ARG A 166 26.38 -5.46 28.36
N ASP A 167 27.34 -4.60 28.08
CA ASP A 167 27.09 -3.19 27.74
C ASP A 167 26.31 -3.08 26.42
N GLU A 168 26.67 -3.88 25.42
CA GLU A 168 25.93 -3.99 24.16
C GLU A 168 24.51 -4.53 24.39
N ALA A 169 24.36 -5.63 25.14
CA ALA A 169 23.05 -6.19 25.49
C ALA A 169 22.17 -5.21 26.28
N SER A 170 22.77 -4.40 27.17
CA SER A 170 22.11 -3.33 27.92
C SER A 170 21.60 -2.23 26.99
N SER A 171 22.38 -1.84 25.99
CA SER A 171 21.95 -0.85 24.99
C SER A 171 20.75 -1.32 24.17
N LEU A 172 20.63 -2.64 23.93
CA LEU A 172 19.52 -3.26 23.20
C LEU A 172 18.34 -3.71 24.09
N GLY A 173 18.46 -3.57 25.42
CA GLY A 173 17.43 -3.99 26.37
C GLY A 173 17.19 -5.50 26.41
N LEU A 174 18.26 -6.30 26.26
CA LEU A 174 18.22 -7.76 26.28
C LEU A 174 18.35 -8.29 27.72
N GLU A 175 17.28 -8.17 28.52
CA GLU A 175 17.29 -8.47 29.96
C GLU A 175 17.79 -9.87 30.31
N ASN A 176 17.45 -10.89 29.52
CA ASN A 176 17.93 -12.26 29.74
C ASN A 176 19.44 -12.41 29.51
N VAL A 177 19.96 -11.76 28.46
CA VAL A 177 21.40 -11.73 28.17
C VAL A 177 22.15 -11.01 29.29
N ILE A 178 21.64 -9.86 29.74
CA ILE A 178 22.23 -9.09 30.85
C ILE A 178 22.27 -9.95 32.13
N LYS A 179 21.16 -10.63 32.45
CA LYS A 179 21.06 -11.50 33.62
C LYS A 179 22.10 -12.62 33.59
N HIS A 180 22.21 -13.35 32.48
CA HIS A 180 23.20 -14.44 32.38
C HIS A 180 24.64 -13.92 32.34
N ALA A 181 24.86 -12.73 31.78
CA ALA A 181 26.17 -12.09 31.81
C ALA A 181 26.57 -11.70 33.24
N ASP A 182 25.63 -11.20 34.03
CA ASP A 182 25.86 -10.87 35.45
C ASP A 182 26.14 -12.14 36.29
N GLU A 183 25.41 -13.22 36.06
CA GLU A 183 25.64 -14.54 36.70
C GLU A 183 27.04 -15.08 36.40
N LEU A 184 27.45 -15.09 35.12
CA LEU A 184 28.78 -15.55 34.70
C LEU A 184 29.89 -14.66 35.29
N ASN A 185 29.69 -13.35 35.33
CA ASN A 185 30.67 -12.41 35.86
C ASN A 185 30.95 -12.62 37.36
N GLU A 186 29.92 -12.96 38.14
CA GLU A 186 30.06 -13.32 39.55
C GLU A 186 30.95 -14.56 39.72
N THR A 187 30.69 -15.61 38.93
CA THR A 187 31.47 -16.86 38.94
C THR A 187 32.93 -16.61 38.52
N LEU A 188 33.18 -15.86 37.45
CA LEU A 188 34.54 -15.53 37.01
C LEU A 188 35.31 -14.70 38.06
N THR A 189 34.62 -13.78 38.74
CA THR A 189 35.21 -12.99 39.84
C THR A 189 35.61 -13.88 41.01
N ASN A 190 34.76 -14.86 41.36
CA ASN A 190 35.07 -15.85 42.39
C ASN A 190 36.26 -16.73 41.99
N MET A 191 36.37 -17.15 40.73
CA MET A 191 37.54 -17.87 40.23
C MET A 191 38.82 -17.07 40.41
N VAL A 192 38.83 -15.77 40.04
CA VAL A 192 39.99 -14.87 40.26
C VAL A 192 40.38 -14.81 41.73
N PHE A 193 39.41 -14.69 42.63
CA PHE A 193 39.66 -14.69 44.08
C PHE A 193 40.29 -16.01 44.56
N LEU A 194 39.75 -17.16 44.13
CA LEU A 194 40.26 -18.48 44.48
C LEU A 194 41.69 -18.69 43.97
N MET A 195 41.99 -18.25 42.73
CA MET A 195 43.33 -18.31 42.17
C MET A 195 44.33 -17.45 42.95
N GLN A 196 43.93 -16.23 43.36
CA GLN A 196 44.77 -15.37 44.21
C GLN A 196 45.04 -16.00 45.58
N TYR A 197 44.02 -16.62 46.19
CA TYR A 197 44.18 -17.33 47.44
C TYR A 197 45.14 -18.52 47.34
N LEU A 198 44.98 -19.35 46.29
CA LEU A 198 45.83 -20.52 46.03
C LEU A 198 47.27 -20.14 45.69
N LYS A 199 47.50 -18.96 45.14
CA LYS A 199 48.86 -18.42 44.95
C LYS A 199 49.58 -18.21 46.27
N GLU A 200 48.88 -17.74 47.30
CA GLU A 200 49.42 -17.55 48.64
C GLU A 200 49.41 -18.86 49.47
N ASN A 201 48.49 -19.78 49.15
CA ASN A 201 48.26 -21.03 49.90
C ASN A 201 48.14 -22.26 48.95
N PRO A 202 49.21 -22.68 48.26
CA PRO A 202 49.12 -23.68 47.19
C PRO A 202 48.68 -25.08 47.66
N SER A 203 48.87 -25.39 48.93
CA SER A 203 48.56 -26.72 49.49
C SER A 203 47.09 -26.87 49.94
N ASP A 204 46.26 -25.82 49.83
CA ASP A 204 44.84 -25.90 50.20
C ASP A 204 44.02 -26.63 49.12
N MET A 205 43.97 -27.94 49.26
CA MET A 205 43.23 -28.81 48.34
C MET A 205 41.72 -28.55 48.33
N LYS A 206 41.13 -28.03 49.42
CA LYS A 206 39.71 -27.71 49.46
C LYS A 206 39.42 -26.56 48.51
N LYS A 207 40.23 -25.50 48.57
CA LYS A 207 40.12 -24.34 47.69
C LYS A 207 40.46 -24.66 46.24
N TYR A 208 41.38 -25.60 46.00
CA TYR A 208 41.67 -26.11 44.66
C TYR A 208 40.46 -26.85 44.04
N HIS A 209 39.76 -27.69 44.82
CA HIS A 209 38.52 -28.32 44.36
C HIS A 209 37.39 -27.32 44.14
N GLU A 210 37.29 -26.28 44.97
CA GLU A 210 36.35 -25.16 44.80
C GLU A 210 36.61 -24.44 43.47
N LEU A 211 37.87 -24.14 43.13
CA LEU A 211 38.24 -23.53 41.84
C LEU A 211 37.79 -24.38 40.64
N ARG A 212 37.99 -25.71 40.69
CA ARG A 212 37.52 -26.61 39.63
C ARG A 212 36.00 -26.61 39.50
N SER A 213 35.29 -26.61 40.63
CA SER A 213 33.82 -26.56 40.65
C SER A 213 33.30 -25.24 40.05
N GLU A 214 33.94 -24.11 40.37
CA GLU A 214 33.59 -22.81 39.79
C GLU A 214 33.89 -22.75 38.28
N ALA A 215 34.99 -23.36 37.83
CA ALA A 215 35.30 -23.46 36.40
C ALA A 215 34.23 -24.25 35.62
N ASP A 216 33.75 -25.37 36.18
CA ASP A 216 32.65 -26.14 35.58
C ASP A 216 31.31 -25.37 35.61
N LYS A 217 31.08 -24.56 36.66
CA LYS A 217 29.91 -23.66 36.76
C LYS A 217 29.97 -22.57 35.70
N ALA A 218 31.13 -21.94 35.51
CA ALA A 218 31.33 -20.90 34.51
C ALA A 218 31.01 -21.39 33.10
N MET A 219 31.41 -22.62 32.72
CA MET A 219 31.05 -23.18 31.42
C MET A 219 29.54 -23.36 31.25
N ARG A 220 28.82 -23.82 32.28
CA ARG A 220 27.35 -23.97 32.20
C ARG A 220 26.67 -22.61 32.04
N GLU A 221 27.09 -21.62 32.81
CA GLU A 221 26.55 -20.25 32.73
C GLU A 221 26.87 -19.59 31.38
N TYR A 222 28.04 -19.87 30.81
CA TYR A 222 28.38 -19.47 29.45
C TYR A 222 27.42 -20.04 28.41
N TRP A 223 27.08 -21.33 28.48
CA TRP A 223 26.11 -21.92 27.55
C TRP A 223 24.72 -21.29 27.69
N SER A 224 24.27 -21.00 28.92
CA SER A 224 23.03 -20.24 29.14
C SER A 224 23.09 -18.83 28.55
N LEU A 225 24.22 -18.13 28.70
CA LEU A 225 24.44 -16.83 28.09
C LEU A 225 24.39 -16.91 26.56
N LEU A 226 25.15 -17.82 25.96
CA LEU A 226 25.17 -18.01 24.51
C LEU A 226 23.76 -18.34 23.97
N SER A 227 23.04 -19.23 24.64
CA SER A 227 21.64 -19.55 24.32
C SER A 227 20.76 -18.29 24.31
N SER A 228 20.86 -17.45 25.35
CA SER A 228 20.09 -16.20 25.40
C SER A 228 20.47 -15.18 24.34
N VAL A 229 21.75 -15.10 23.95
CA VAL A 229 22.23 -14.24 22.84
C VAL A 229 21.67 -14.74 21.51
N ILE A 230 21.65 -16.06 21.29
CA ILE A 230 21.11 -16.64 20.06
C ILE A 230 19.58 -16.51 20.01
N GLN A 231 18.86 -16.64 21.13
CA GLN A 231 17.43 -16.34 21.18
C GLN A 231 17.16 -14.86 20.86
N ALA A 232 17.98 -13.95 21.37
CA ALA A 232 17.88 -12.52 21.06
C ALA A 232 18.13 -12.20 19.58
N LYS A 233 19.01 -12.94 18.88
CA LYS A 233 19.23 -12.81 17.43
C LYS A 233 17.95 -13.02 16.62
N HIS A 234 17.04 -13.86 17.10
CA HIS A 234 15.76 -14.12 16.46
C HIS A 234 14.68 -13.07 16.81
N CYS A 235 15.07 -11.99 17.51
CA CYS A 235 14.22 -10.87 17.89
C CYS A 235 12.98 -11.27 18.73
N GLU A 236 13.11 -12.25 19.63
CA GLU A 236 12.00 -12.62 20.52
C GLU A 236 12.06 -11.89 21.88
N GLY A 237 10.92 -11.33 22.30
CA GLY A 237 10.62 -11.00 23.70
C GLY A 237 11.27 -9.77 24.35
N GLY A 238 12.23 -9.10 23.70
CA GLY A 238 12.97 -7.94 24.24
C GLY A 238 12.34 -6.55 24.02
N LYS A 239 12.92 -5.50 24.63
CA LYS A 239 12.50 -4.10 24.40
C LYS A 239 12.62 -3.72 22.91
N LEU A 240 13.73 -4.09 22.28
CA LEU A 240 13.98 -3.90 20.84
C LEU A 240 12.86 -4.50 19.97
N ALA A 241 12.47 -5.75 20.24
CA ALA A 241 11.40 -6.43 19.51
C ALA A 241 10.04 -5.72 19.70
N LYS A 242 9.74 -5.25 20.92
CA LYS A 242 8.53 -4.49 21.21
C LYS A 242 8.52 -3.12 20.53
N GLU A 243 9.68 -2.46 20.47
CA GLU A 243 9.87 -1.16 19.84
C GLU A 243 9.72 -1.27 18.31
N ILE A 244 10.37 -2.26 17.69
CA ILE A 244 10.14 -2.59 16.27
C ILE A 244 8.66 -2.89 16.04
N ALA A 245 8.07 -3.80 16.81
CA ALA A 245 6.66 -4.17 16.64
C ALA A 245 5.67 -3.01 16.85
N SER A 246 6.01 -1.99 17.65
CA SER A 246 5.17 -0.79 17.75
C SER A 246 5.23 0.06 16.48
N TYR A 247 6.43 0.31 15.94
CA TYR A 247 6.59 1.08 14.69
C TYR A 247 5.96 0.33 13.50
N LEU A 248 6.11 -0.99 13.43
CA LEU A 248 5.53 -1.79 12.35
C LEU A 248 3.99 -1.75 12.31
N LYS A 249 3.33 -1.56 13.46
CA LYS A 249 1.87 -1.42 13.54
C LYS A 249 1.35 -0.09 13.01
N GLU A 250 2.22 0.91 12.93
CA GLU A 250 1.86 2.23 12.39
C GLU A 250 1.97 2.28 10.87
N LEU A 251 2.60 1.27 10.24
CA LEU A 251 2.73 1.20 8.80
C LEU A 251 1.39 0.84 8.15
N HIS A 252 0.99 1.62 7.16
CA HIS A 252 -0.12 1.24 6.28
C HIS A 252 0.40 0.33 5.14
N PRO A 253 -0.47 -0.44 4.48
CA PRO A 253 -0.09 -1.16 3.26
C PRO A 253 0.49 -0.19 2.21
N PRO A 254 1.43 -0.64 1.36
CA PRO A 254 2.02 0.23 0.34
C PRO A 254 1.03 0.54 -0.79
N LEU A 255 0.04 -0.32 -1.06
CA LEU A 255 -1.00 -0.08 -2.05
C LEU A 255 -2.28 0.43 -1.40
N PHE A 256 -2.77 1.54 -1.94
CA PHE A 256 -4.13 2.00 -1.77
C PHE A 256 -4.88 1.81 -3.09
N LEU A 257 -5.79 0.84 -3.15
CA LEU A 257 -6.69 0.66 -4.30
C LEU A 257 -7.80 1.70 -4.27
N PHE A 258 -8.25 2.17 -5.44
CA PHE A 258 -9.41 3.06 -5.52
C PHE A 258 -10.72 2.28 -5.43
N ALA A 259 -10.76 1.08 -6.02
CA ALA A 259 -11.92 0.18 -5.92
C ALA A 259 -12.12 -0.30 -4.46
N GLY A 260 -13.37 -0.51 -4.08
CA GLY A 260 -13.74 -1.00 -2.74
C GLY A 260 -13.81 0.07 -1.64
N ASN A 261 -13.53 1.34 -1.97
CA ASN A 261 -13.74 2.50 -1.07
C ASN A 261 -14.95 3.32 -1.54
N GLU A 262 -15.43 4.24 -0.70
CA GLU A 262 -16.55 5.10 -1.07
C GLU A 262 -16.07 6.38 -1.76
N TRP A 263 -16.56 6.57 -2.99
CA TRP A 263 -16.31 7.77 -3.78
C TRP A 263 -17.62 8.53 -4.02
N GLU A 264 -17.58 9.84 -3.84
CA GLU A 264 -18.66 10.74 -4.21
C GLU A 264 -18.30 11.49 -5.50
N ILE A 265 -19.23 11.57 -6.45
CA ILE A 265 -19.12 12.46 -7.60
C ILE A 265 -19.84 13.77 -7.28
N GLU A 266 -19.07 14.85 -7.14
CA GLU A 266 -19.63 16.21 -7.08
C GLU A 266 -19.75 16.80 -8.49
N GLY A 267 -20.91 17.37 -8.80
CA GLY A 267 -21.28 17.84 -10.13
C GLY A 267 -22.29 16.92 -10.81
N PRO A 268 -22.43 16.98 -12.16
CA PRO A 268 -21.75 17.89 -13.08
C PRO A 268 -22.24 19.34 -12.96
N GLY A 269 -21.30 20.29 -13.03
CA GLY A 269 -21.54 21.73 -13.06
C GLY A 269 -21.15 22.36 -14.40
N ASN A 270 -21.85 23.43 -14.80
CA ASN A 270 -21.51 24.18 -16.01
C ASN A 270 -20.31 25.12 -15.76
N ILE A 271 -19.43 25.23 -16.76
CA ILE A 271 -18.44 26.28 -16.87
C ILE A 271 -19.01 27.34 -17.81
N THR A 272 -19.16 28.58 -17.34
CA THR A 272 -19.80 29.67 -18.11
C THR A 272 -18.86 30.84 -18.33
N ASP A 273 -19.00 31.48 -19.49
CA ASP A 273 -18.28 32.71 -19.78
C ASP A 273 -18.91 33.96 -19.08
N ALA A 274 -18.36 35.14 -19.37
CA ALA A 274 -18.84 36.44 -18.85
C ALA A 274 -20.30 36.78 -19.20
N LYS A 275 -20.87 36.14 -20.23
CA LYS A 275 -22.25 36.37 -20.69
C LYS A 275 -23.21 35.32 -20.13
N GLY A 276 -22.69 34.30 -19.46
CA GLY A 276 -23.47 33.15 -18.98
C GLY A 276 -23.61 32.03 -20.01
N ASP A 277 -22.91 32.10 -21.14
CA ASP A 277 -22.92 31.05 -22.16
C ASP A 277 -22.09 29.85 -21.64
N VAL A 278 -22.62 28.63 -21.79
CA VAL A 278 -21.95 27.41 -21.31
C VAL A 278 -20.82 27.04 -22.26
N ILE A 279 -19.58 27.10 -21.77
CA ILE A 279 -18.36 26.79 -22.53
C ILE A 279 -17.71 25.47 -22.14
N GLY A 280 -18.20 24.81 -21.09
CA GLY A 280 -17.71 23.51 -20.65
C GLY A 280 -18.50 22.91 -19.49
N VAL A 281 -18.02 21.79 -18.98
CA VAL A 281 -18.56 21.05 -17.84
C VAL A 281 -17.42 20.65 -16.89
N TRP A 282 -17.70 20.64 -15.59
CA TRP A 282 -16.79 20.14 -14.56
C TRP A 282 -17.51 19.15 -13.65
N PHE A 283 -16.75 18.24 -13.04
CA PHE A 283 -17.19 17.32 -11.99
C PHE A 283 -15.95 16.86 -11.22
N ALA A 284 -16.11 16.26 -10.04
CA ALA A 284 -14.98 15.76 -9.25
C ALA A 284 -15.31 14.46 -8.54
N TYR A 285 -14.38 13.51 -8.56
CA TYR A 285 -14.38 12.36 -7.67
C TYR A 285 -13.75 12.75 -6.35
N LYS A 286 -14.42 12.49 -5.24
CA LYS A 286 -13.90 12.66 -3.89
C LYS A 286 -13.91 11.33 -3.16
N LEU A 287 -12.77 10.94 -2.61
CA LEU A 287 -12.72 9.80 -1.70
C LEU A 287 -13.31 10.27 -0.36
N VAL A 288 -14.44 9.70 0.04
CA VAL A 288 -15.18 10.15 1.24
C VAL A 288 -15.08 9.17 2.40
N GLU A 289 -14.94 7.87 2.12
CA GLU A 289 -14.75 6.83 3.14
C GLU A 289 -13.76 5.79 2.63
N VAL A 290 -12.82 5.37 3.48
CA VAL A 290 -11.88 4.28 3.17
C VAL A 290 -12.28 2.99 3.88
N ARG A 291 -11.99 1.86 3.23
CA ARG A 291 -12.31 0.55 3.77
C ARG A 291 -11.30 0.07 4.82
N ASN A 292 -10.04 0.44 4.64
CA ASN A 292 -8.94 0.07 5.51
C ASN A 292 -8.58 1.28 6.39
N PRO A 293 -8.79 1.20 7.72
CA PRO A 293 -8.56 2.30 8.64
C PRO A 293 -7.13 2.87 8.62
N ASN A 294 -6.15 2.08 8.18
CA ASN A 294 -4.77 2.54 8.03
C ASN A 294 -4.64 3.64 6.94
N PHE A 295 -5.69 3.88 6.15
CA PHE A 295 -5.75 4.94 5.14
C PHE A 295 -6.75 6.06 5.47
N ASP A 296 -7.29 6.15 6.71
CA ASP A 296 -8.29 7.18 7.09
C ASP A 296 -7.79 8.60 6.79
N PHE A 297 -6.47 8.80 6.80
CA PHE A 297 -5.85 10.07 6.42
C PHE A 297 -6.13 10.51 4.98
N LEU A 298 -6.59 9.61 4.08
CA LEU A 298 -6.94 9.93 2.70
C LEU A 298 -8.37 10.42 2.52
N GLU A 299 -9.27 10.16 3.48
CA GLU A 299 -10.65 10.64 3.41
C GLU A 299 -10.67 12.15 3.26
N ASN A 300 -11.35 12.63 2.22
CA ASN A 300 -11.42 14.04 1.81
C ASN A 300 -10.08 14.68 1.41
N ASN A 301 -8.99 13.92 1.42
CA ASN A 301 -7.64 14.36 1.03
C ASN A 301 -7.22 13.82 -0.34
N LEU A 302 -7.99 12.92 -0.95
CA LEU A 302 -7.79 12.44 -2.31
C LEU A 302 -8.99 12.80 -3.20
N MET A 303 -8.72 13.44 -4.33
CA MET A 303 -9.76 13.74 -5.33
C MET A 303 -9.21 13.74 -6.76
N ILE A 304 -10.10 13.54 -7.73
CA ILE A 304 -9.81 13.72 -9.15
C ILE A 304 -10.76 14.77 -9.72
N ARG A 305 -10.23 15.96 -10.02
CA ARG A 305 -11.01 17.07 -10.59
C ARG A 305 -11.03 16.95 -12.10
N CYS A 306 -12.22 16.96 -12.65
CA CYS A 306 -12.43 16.76 -14.06
C CYS A 306 -13.08 17.99 -14.70
N ARG A 307 -12.62 18.32 -15.89
CA ARG A 307 -13.19 19.40 -16.69
C ARG A 307 -13.00 19.16 -18.18
N MET A 308 -14.01 19.54 -18.95
CA MET A 308 -14.01 19.44 -20.40
C MET A 308 -14.63 20.69 -21.00
N TYR A 309 -14.00 21.22 -22.03
CA TYR A 309 -14.46 22.43 -22.72
C TYR A 309 -15.08 22.09 -24.09
N PHE A 310 -16.15 22.79 -24.43
CA PHE A 310 -16.83 22.67 -25.73
C PHE A 310 -16.17 23.52 -26.82
N VAL A 311 -15.17 24.32 -26.42
CA VAL A 311 -14.35 25.20 -27.24
C VAL A 311 -12.90 25.13 -26.75
N PRO A 312 -11.90 25.42 -27.59
CA PRO A 312 -10.51 25.51 -27.14
C PRO A 312 -10.33 26.64 -26.12
N VAL A 313 -9.58 26.38 -25.06
CA VAL A 313 -9.29 27.37 -24.00
C VAL A 313 -7.81 27.39 -23.64
N GLN A 314 -7.36 28.53 -23.16
CA GLN A 314 -6.04 28.70 -22.58
C GLN A 314 -6.20 28.57 -21.06
N GLU A 315 -5.73 27.47 -20.51
CA GLU A 315 -5.66 27.32 -19.06
C GLU A 315 -4.40 27.97 -18.51
N THR A 316 -4.58 28.68 -17.39
CA THR A 316 -3.50 29.22 -16.57
C THR A 316 -3.56 28.57 -15.18
N THR A 317 -2.44 28.04 -14.73
CA THR A 317 -2.23 27.46 -13.40
C THR A 317 -0.90 28.00 -12.83
N ASP A 318 -0.63 27.80 -11.53
CA ASP A 318 0.58 28.24 -10.81
C ASP A 318 1.90 27.89 -11.54
N GLY A 319 2.29 28.75 -12.49
CA GLY A 319 3.49 28.63 -13.31
C GLY A 319 3.39 27.69 -14.52
N LEU A 320 2.20 27.24 -14.91
CA LEU A 320 1.95 26.37 -16.07
C LEU A 320 0.81 26.92 -16.95
N ASN A 321 1.06 27.09 -18.25
CA ASN A 321 0.06 27.57 -19.21
C ASN A 321 -0.07 26.56 -20.34
N TYR A 322 -1.29 26.07 -20.59
CA TYR A 322 -1.56 25.10 -21.64
C TYR A 322 -2.81 25.44 -22.43
N THR A 323 -2.78 25.14 -23.73
CA THR A 323 -3.98 25.13 -24.54
C THR A 323 -4.68 23.78 -24.34
N VAL A 324 -5.93 23.82 -23.89
CA VAL A 324 -6.82 22.66 -23.80
C VAL A 324 -7.72 22.70 -25.03
N ILE A 325 -7.69 21.62 -25.81
CA ILE A 325 -8.48 21.55 -27.05
C ILE A 325 -9.94 21.26 -26.74
N LYS A 326 -10.82 21.50 -27.72
CA LYS A 326 -12.23 21.11 -27.63
C LYS A 326 -12.33 19.61 -27.31
N ALA A 327 -13.21 19.26 -26.37
CA ALA A 327 -13.50 17.88 -25.96
C ALA A 327 -12.30 17.10 -25.37
N GLU A 328 -11.24 17.79 -24.93
CA GLU A 328 -10.23 17.21 -24.04
C GLU A 328 -10.77 17.18 -22.61
N LEU A 329 -10.71 16.00 -21.98
CA LEU A 329 -11.06 15.81 -20.57
C LEU A 329 -9.78 15.91 -19.73
N LYS A 330 -9.64 16.99 -18.97
CA LYS A 330 -8.60 17.15 -17.94
C LYS A 330 -9.02 16.36 -16.69
N GLN A 331 -8.05 15.73 -16.03
CA GLN A 331 -8.24 14.82 -14.89
C GLN A 331 -7.17 15.12 -13.83
N ASP A 332 -7.31 16.22 -13.08
CA ASP A 332 -6.31 16.60 -12.09
C ASP A 332 -6.39 15.68 -10.88
N VAL A 333 -5.32 14.93 -10.63
CA VAL A 333 -5.15 14.14 -9.41
C VAL A 333 -4.61 15.05 -8.32
N VAL A 334 -5.35 15.14 -7.23
CA VAL A 334 -5.04 16.02 -6.09
C VAL A 334 -4.93 15.18 -4.84
N ILE A 335 -3.76 15.26 -4.20
CA ILE A 335 -3.45 14.61 -2.93
C ILE A 335 -3.11 15.71 -1.94
N LEU A 336 -4.03 16.02 -1.03
CA LEU A 336 -3.87 17.08 -0.04
C LEU A 336 -2.98 16.65 1.13
N LYS A 337 -2.99 15.35 1.45
CA LYS A 337 -2.20 14.76 2.54
C LYS A 337 -1.85 13.31 2.20
N TRP A 338 -0.60 12.93 2.46
CA TRP A 338 -0.14 11.54 2.47
C TRP A 338 0.67 11.32 3.74
N GLU A 339 0.32 10.29 4.52
CA GLU A 339 1.15 9.82 5.64
C GLU A 339 2.13 8.81 5.08
N TRP A 340 3.42 8.93 5.41
CA TRP A 340 4.48 8.17 4.74
C TRP A 340 5.02 7.08 5.64
N ASN A 341 5.03 5.83 5.16
CA ASN A 341 5.68 4.72 5.84
C ASN A 341 7.20 4.98 6.03
N ILE A 342 7.83 5.64 5.06
CA ILE A 342 9.27 5.96 5.16
C ILE A 342 9.58 6.88 6.35
N ASP A 343 8.66 7.73 6.79
CA ASP A 343 8.88 8.61 7.94
C ASP A 343 8.85 7.83 9.26
N VAL A 344 7.92 6.89 9.41
CA VAL A 344 7.88 5.93 10.53
C VAL A 344 9.17 5.10 10.59
N ILE A 345 9.65 4.63 9.43
CA ILE A 345 10.87 3.82 9.33
C ILE A 345 12.11 4.66 9.64
N ARG A 346 12.15 5.93 9.25
CA ARG A 346 13.26 6.84 9.61
C ARG A 346 13.33 7.07 11.11
N GLU A 347 12.19 7.24 11.77
CA GLU A 347 12.13 7.34 13.23
C GLU A 347 12.65 6.07 13.90
N LEU A 348 12.22 4.90 13.43
CA LEU A 348 12.74 3.61 13.90
C LEU A 348 14.27 3.51 13.70
N PHE A 349 14.78 3.83 12.51
CA PHE A 349 16.22 3.79 12.24
C PHE A 349 16.99 4.75 13.16
N SER A 350 16.47 5.96 13.37
CA SER A 350 17.08 6.91 14.31
C SER A 350 17.06 6.39 15.76
N ALA A 351 15.96 5.77 16.20
CA ALA A 351 15.85 5.18 17.54
C ALA A 351 16.88 4.05 17.74
N LEU A 352 17.20 3.32 16.68
CA LEU A 352 18.18 2.23 16.65
C LEU A 352 19.61 2.67 16.33
N GLY A 353 19.86 3.97 16.09
CA GLY A 353 21.18 4.48 15.70
C GLY A 353 21.64 3.99 14.32
N LEU A 354 20.72 3.58 13.45
CA LEU A 354 20.98 3.09 12.10
C LEU A 354 21.11 4.24 11.08
N PRO A 355 21.84 4.03 9.96
CA PRO A 355 21.96 5.03 8.90
C PRO A 355 20.62 5.36 8.25
N GLU A 356 20.31 6.65 8.14
CA GLU A 356 19.04 7.13 7.59
C GLU A 356 18.76 6.55 6.17
N PRO A 357 17.55 6.03 5.92
CA PRO A 357 17.13 5.62 4.58
C PRO A 357 17.19 6.77 3.56
N ASP A 358 17.63 6.45 2.34
CA ASP A 358 17.70 7.42 1.23
C ASP A 358 16.30 7.81 0.73
N LEU A 359 15.90 9.06 0.96
CA LEU A 359 14.60 9.62 0.58
C LEU A 359 14.42 9.77 -0.94
N ASP A 360 15.49 9.86 -1.74
CA ASP A 360 15.37 9.99 -3.21
C ASP A 360 14.81 8.71 -3.86
N ARG A 361 14.84 7.60 -3.11
CA ARG A 361 14.26 6.32 -3.51
C ARG A 361 12.78 6.21 -3.12
N ALA A 362 12.30 7.05 -2.20
CA ALA A 362 10.92 7.05 -1.76
C ALA A 362 10.03 7.88 -2.69
N GLY A 363 8.78 7.46 -2.86
CA GLY A 363 7.81 8.18 -3.67
C GLY A 363 6.46 7.50 -3.73
N LEU A 364 5.57 8.09 -4.52
CA LEU A 364 4.21 7.63 -4.71
C LEU A 364 3.96 7.41 -6.19
N ALA A 365 3.36 6.29 -6.57
CA ALA A 365 3.01 5.98 -7.94
C ALA A 365 1.50 5.97 -8.13
N LEU A 366 0.99 6.75 -9.08
CA LEU A 366 -0.39 6.62 -9.55
C LEU A 366 -0.46 5.53 -10.62
N TRP A 367 -1.24 4.49 -10.35
CA TRP A 367 -1.42 3.36 -11.26
C TRP A 367 -2.70 3.52 -12.09
N ILE A 368 -2.53 3.52 -13.42
CA ILE A 368 -3.61 3.64 -14.40
C ILE A 368 -3.53 2.46 -15.37
N ARG A 369 -4.65 1.80 -15.67
CA ARG A 369 -4.76 0.87 -16.80
C ARG A 369 -5.35 1.60 -18.00
N LEU A 370 -4.63 1.57 -19.11
CA LEU A 370 -5.06 2.13 -20.39
C LEU A 370 -5.41 1.02 -21.36
N MET A 371 -6.58 1.13 -21.98
CA MET A 371 -7.07 0.12 -22.91
C MET A 371 -7.88 0.74 -24.05
N CYS A 372 -7.92 0.05 -25.18
CA CYS A 372 -8.86 0.33 -26.25
C CYS A 372 -9.58 -0.97 -26.64
N VAL A 373 -10.91 -0.94 -26.65
CA VAL A 373 -11.77 -2.10 -26.93
C VAL A 373 -12.63 -1.87 -28.15
N ASN A 374 -12.96 -2.98 -28.82
CA ASN A 374 -13.96 -3.03 -29.87
C ASN A 374 -15.26 -3.61 -29.31
N ILE A 375 -16.35 -2.91 -29.59
CA ILE A 375 -17.68 -3.20 -29.08
C ILE A 375 -18.62 -3.22 -30.28
N THR A 376 -18.57 -4.31 -31.04
CA THR A 376 -19.40 -4.48 -32.24
C THR A 376 -20.79 -5.04 -31.97
N ASP A 377 -21.03 -5.61 -30.78
CA ASP A 377 -22.20 -6.42 -30.49
C ASP A 377 -23.12 -5.89 -29.36
N LEU A 378 -22.84 -4.70 -28.79
CA LEU A 378 -23.68 -4.14 -27.73
C LEU A 378 -24.95 -3.48 -28.24
N SER A 379 -26.06 -3.75 -27.54
CA SER A 379 -27.38 -3.22 -27.89
C SER A 379 -27.73 -1.90 -27.21
N GLY A 380 -26.96 -1.47 -26.18
CA GLY A 380 -27.15 -0.20 -25.49
C GLY A 380 -26.17 0.07 -24.34
N LEU A 381 -26.40 1.17 -23.61
CA LEU A 381 -25.56 1.61 -22.48
C LEU A 381 -25.62 0.68 -21.26
N GLY A 382 -26.72 -0.08 -21.08
CA GLY A 382 -26.87 -1.08 -20.01
C GLY A 382 -25.94 -2.29 -20.22
N ASP A 383 -25.94 -2.88 -21.42
CA ASP A 383 -25.02 -3.97 -21.77
C ASP A 383 -23.56 -3.51 -21.68
N LEU A 384 -23.28 -2.24 -22.02
CA LEU A 384 -21.95 -1.65 -21.84
C LEU A 384 -21.57 -1.57 -20.36
N ALA A 385 -22.48 -1.15 -19.48
CA ALA A 385 -22.24 -1.11 -18.04
C ALA A 385 -21.97 -2.51 -17.46
N GLU A 386 -22.67 -3.54 -17.92
CA GLU A 386 -22.48 -4.94 -17.51
C GLU A 386 -21.11 -5.50 -17.95
N ASP A 387 -20.73 -5.28 -19.22
CA ASP A 387 -19.43 -5.69 -19.76
C ASP A 387 -18.24 -4.96 -19.09
N LEU A 388 -18.42 -3.68 -18.73
CA LEU A 388 -17.40 -2.88 -18.05
C LEU A 388 -17.22 -3.26 -16.57
N SER A 389 -18.28 -3.78 -15.93
CA SER A 389 -18.28 -4.11 -14.49
C SER A 389 -17.72 -5.50 -14.20
N SER A 390 -17.76 -6.42 -15.18
CA SER A 390 -17.37 -7.83 -15.01
C SER A 390 -15.88 -8.10 -15.22
N SER A 391 -15.08 -7.16 -15.72
CA SER A 391 -13.72 -7.45 -16.17
C SER A 391 -12.65 -6.60 -15.48
N GLY A 392 -11.97 -7.21 -14.50
CA GLY A 392 -10.66 -6.73 -14.03
C GLY A 392 -10.42 -6.77 -12.53
N GLU A 393 -11.45 -6.69 -11.69
CA GLU A 393 -11.29 -6.74 -10.23
C GLU A 393 -11.00 -8.17 -9.74
N THR A 394 -11.68 -9.17 -10.30
CA THR A 394 -11.41 -10.61 -10.08
C THR A 394 -9.93 -10.94 -10.28
N ARG A 395 -9.38 -10.47 -11.41
CA ARG A 395 -7.96 -10.67 -11.75
C ARG A 395 -7.02 -10.01 -10.75
N ASP A 396 -7.36 -8.83 -10.23
CA ASP A 396 -6.49 -8.14 -9.28
C ASP A 396 -6.44 -8.89 -7.95
N PHE A 397 -7.58 -9.36 -7.44
CA PHE A 397 -7.63 -10.23 -6.24
C PHE A 397 -6.86 -11.55 -6.46
N LEU A 398 -6.97 -12.17 -7.65
CA LEU A 398 -6.21 -13.38 -7.97
C LEU A 398 -4.69 -13.12 -8.04
N LEU A 399 -4.26 -11.96 -8.52
CA LEU A 399 -2.84 -11.58 -8.55
C LEU A 399 -2.29 -11.35 -7.13
N GLU A 400 -3.08 -10.71 -6.26
CA GLU A 400 -2.70 -10.49 -4.87
C GLU A 400 -2.64 -11.80 -4.08
N LEU A 401 -3.62 -12.69 -4.28
CA LEU A 401 -3.62 -14.04 -3.70
C LEU A 401 -2.39 -14.84 -4.15
N ARG A 402 -2.04 -14.78 -5.44
CA ARG A 402 -0.83 -15.42 -5.98
C ARG A 402 0.43 -14.89 -5.31
N ASP A 403 0.50 -13.60 -5.04
CA ASP A 403 1.67 -12.99 -4.41
C ASP A 403 1.81 -13.44 -2.95
N LEU A 404 0.71 -13.54 -2.18
CA LEU A 404 0.70 -14.12 -0.82
C LEU A 404 1.13 -15.59 -0.80
N VAL A 405 0.63 -16.40 -1.74
CA VAL A 405 1.04 -17.82 -1.88
C VAL A 405 2.54 -17.93 -2.22
N LYS A 406 3.06 -17.03 -3.05
CA LYS A 406 4.48 -17.00 -3.40
C LYS A 406 5.35 -16.59 -2.21
N GLU A 407 4.90 -15.63 -1.41
CA GLU A 407 5.58 -15.23 -0.18
C GLU A 407 5.67 -16.41 0.81
N ALA A 408 4.58 -17.16 1.01
CA ALA A 408 4.62 -18.37 1.84
C ALA A 408 5.65 -19.39 1.32
N SER A 409 5.78 -19.52 -0.01
CA SER A 409 6.80 -20.35 -0.65
C SER A 409 8.23 -19.93 -0.29
N GLU A 410 8.52 -18.64 -0.44
CA GLU A 410 9.85 -18.06 -0.20
C GLU A 410 10.24 -18.20 1.28
N VAL A 411 9.31 -17.91 2.20
CA VAL A 411 9.52 -18.03 3.65
C VAL A 411 9.81 -19.48 4.07
N VAL A 412 9.06 -20.46 3.54
CA VAL A 412 9.28 -21.89 3.84
C VAL A 412 10.59 -22.39 3.22
N GLU A 413 10.94 -21.95 2.01
CA GLU A 413 12.19 -22.33 1.35
C GLU A 413 13.41 -21.82 2.13
N GLU A 414 13.43 -20.53 2.45
CA GLU A 414 14.55 -19.88 3.16
C GLU A 414 14.74 -20.46 4.56
N LYS A 415 13.70 -20.38 5.41
CA LYS A 415 13.81 -20.82 6.81
C LYS A 415 13.82 -22.33 6.96
N GLY A 416 13.17 -23.06 6.05
CA GLY A 416 13.22 -24.52 6.03
C GLY A 416 14.62 -25.05 5.70
N SER A 417 15.31 -24.40 4.76
CA SER A 417 16.71 -24.74 4.46
C SER A 417 17.62 -24.44 5.64
N GLU A 418 17.51 -23.25 6.24
CA GLU A 418 18.32 -22.87 7.42
C GLU A 418 18.05 -23.81 8.61
N LEU A 419 16.80 -24.20 8.84
CA LEU A 419 16.46 -25.19 9.86
C LEU A 419 17.11 -26.55 9.57
N SER A 420 17.10 -26.99 8.31
CA SER A 420 17.77 -28.23 7.92
C SER A 420 19.28 -28.16 8.19
N ASP A 421 19.92 -27.02 7.94
CA ASP A 421 21.35 -26.83 8.22
C ASP A 421 21.64 -26.90 9.73
N LEU A 422 20.81 -26.23 10.55
CA LEU A 422 20.93 -26.27 12.02
C LEU A 422 20.76 -27.68 12.59
N LEU A 423 19.80 -28.46 12.08
CA LEU A 423 19.60 -29.85 12.51
C LEU A 423 20.79 -30.75 12.10
N ASN A 424 21.34 -30.57 10.90
CA ASN A 424 22.56 -31.28 10.48
C ASN A 424 23.79 -30.88 11.33
N GLU A 425 23.93 -29.59 11.66
CA GLU A 425 24.98 -29.12 12.57
C GLU A 425 24.83 -29.72 13.96
N ALA A 426 23.60 -29.86 14.47
CA ALA A 426 23.34 -30.51 15.74
C ALA A 426 23.83 -31.97 15.73
N LEU A 427 23.55 -32.72 14.67
CA LEU A 427 24.05 -34.09 14.50
C LEU A 427 25.59 -34.14 14.49
N LEU A 428 26.24 -33.24 13.76
CA LEU A 428 27.71 -33.16 13.72
C LEU A 428 28.32 -32.81 15.08
N LYS A 429 27.61 -32.03 15.90
CA LYS A 429 28.09 -31.60 17.22
C LYS A 429 27.85 -32.64 18.32
N LEU A 430 27.05 -33.69 18.10
CA LEU A 430 26.87 -34.77 19.07
C LEU A 430 28.20 -35.44 19.45
N ASP A 431 29.15 -35.54 18.52
CA ASP A 431 30.51 -36.04 18.77
C ASP A 431 31.28 -35.20 19.82
N LYS A 432 30.88 -33.93 20.00
CA LYS A 432 31.46 -32.99 20.98
C LYS A 432 30.68 -32.96 22.31
N GLY A 433 29.56 -33.67 22.40
CA GLY A 433 28.70 -33.75 23.57
C GLY A 433 27.29 -33.20 23.34
N ILE A 434 26.34 -33.71 24.13
CA ILE A 434 24.91 -33.41 24.02
C ILE A 434 24.61 -31.91 24.11
N GLU A 435 25.28 -31.19 25.02
CA GLU A 435 25.08 -29.74 25.19
C GLU A 435 25.42 -28.94 23.92
N ALA A 436 26.46 -29.35 23.19
CA ALA A 436 26.85 -28.70 21.94
C ALA A 436 25.81 -28.91 20.82
N ALA A 437 25.15 -30.07 20.82
CA ALA A 437 24.03 -30.35 19.92
C ALA A 437 22.76 -29.60 20.34
N LYS A 438 22.42 -29.60 21.63
CA LYS A 438 21.25 -28.89 22.18
C LYS A 438 21.29 -27.40 21.88
N SER A 439 22.45 -26.76 21.98
CA SER A 439 22.61 -25.36 21.56
C SER A 439 22.15 -25.11 20.13
N LYS A 440 22.39 -26.03 19.18
CA LYS A 440 21.94 -25.92 17.79
C LYS A 440 20.45 -26.19 17.62
N LEU A 441 19.92 -27.13 18.39
CA LEU A 441 18.48 -27.43 18.41
C LEU A 441 17.66 -26.27 18.98
N GLU A 442 18.20 -25.51 19.93
CA GLU A 442 17.58 -24.27 20.42
C GLU A 442 17.46 -23.20 19.33
N GLU A 443 18.50 -23.02 18.50
CA GLU A 443 18.43 -22.11 17.34
C GLU A 443 17.35 -22.59 16.36
N GLY A 444 17.30 -23.91 16.11
CA GLY A 444 16.27 -24.52 15.26
C GLY A 444 14.85 -24.32 15.81
N LEU A 445 14.67 -24.40 17.14
CA LEU A 445 13.38 -24.21 17.79
C LEU A 445 12.88 -22.76 17.66
N ALA A 446 13.77 -21.79 17.83
CA ALA A 446 13.45 -20.37 17.63
C ALA A 446 13.09 -20.09 16.15
N LEU A 447 13.90 -20.59 15.21
CA LEU A 447 13.66 -20.41 13.79
C LEU A 447 12.35 -21.06 13.33
N LEU A 448 12.05 -22.27 13.81
CA LEU A 448 10.80 -22.97 13.51
C LEU A 448 9.58 -22.25 14.10
N THR A 449 9.71 -21.68 15.30
CA THR A 449 8.67 -20.84 15.91
C THR A 449 8.41 -19.59 15.08
N LYS A 450 9.46 -18.91 14.61
CA LYS A 450 9.34 -17.77 13.68
C LYS A 450 8.65 -18.19 12.38
N LEU A 451 9.07 -19.29 11.75
CA LEU A 451 8.45 -19.80 10.52
C LEU A 451 6.94 -20.09 10.70
N ILE A 452 6.54 -20.66 11.84
CA ILE A 452 5.12 -20.89 12.16
C ILE A 452 4.35 -19.56 12.27
N GLY A 453 4.95 -18.56 12.92
CA GLY A 453 4.39 -17.21 13.04
C GLY A 453 4.12 -16.58 11.68
N ASP A 454 5.15 -16.48 10.84
CA ASP A 454 5.05 -15.91 9.50
C ASP A 454 3.95 -16.59 8.65
N LEU A 455 3.87 -17.93 8.68
CA LEU A 455 2.83 -18.62 7.92
C LEU A 455 1.42 -18.33 8.44
N ARG A 456 1.24 -18.12 9.76
CA ARG A 456 -0.06 -17.72 10.32
C ARG A 456 -0.43 -16.31 9.89
N ASP A 457 0.52 -15.39 9.92
CA ASP A 457 0.30 -14.01 9.47
C ASP A 457 -0.09 -13.97 7.98
N ILE A 458 0.55 -14.79 7.14
CA ILE A 458 0.19 -14.93 5.73
C ILE A 458 -1.20 -15.56 5.56
N ALA A 459 -1.56 -16.58 6.36
CA ALA A 459 -2.90 -17.15 6.32
C ALA A 459 -3.99 -16.13 6.70
N ASP A 460 -3.75 -15.34 7.74
CA ASP A 460 -4.64 -14.26 8.15
C ASP A 460 -4.78 -13.20 7.05
N ALA A 461 -3.68 -12.86 6.36
CA ALA A 461 -3.72 -11.95 5.21
C ALA A 461 -4.54 -12.52 4.03
N ILE A 462 -4.45 -13.83 3.75
CA ILE A 462 -5.29 -14.49 2.74
C ILE A 462 -6.77 -14.41 3.14
N GLY A 463 -7.11 -14.69 4.41
CA GLY A 463 -8.48 -14.61 4.91
C GLY A 463 -9.05 -13.18 4.85
N GLN A 464 -8.22 -12.17 5.13
CA GLN A 464 -8.58 -10.76 4.91
C GLN A 464 -8.87 -10.51 3.43
N LEU A 465 -7.93 -10.88 2.54
CA LEU A 465 -8.06 -10.76 1.08
C LEU A 465 -9.37 -11.39 0.56
N GLU A 466 -9.73 -12.54 1.10
CA GLU A 466 -10.96 -13.24 0.76
C GLU A 466 -12.23 -12.44 1.14
N GLY A 467 -12.24 -11.90 2.35
CA GLY A 467 -13.32 -11.03 2.81
C GLY A 467 -13.49 -9.80 1.91
N GLU A 468 -12.37 -9.26 1.43
CA GLU A 468 -12.32 -8.15 0.47
C GLU A 468 -12.96 -8.51 -0.87
N ALA A 469 -12.49 -9.62 -1.45
CA ALA A 469 -12.94 -10.09 -2.76
C ALA A 469 -14.45 -10.38 -2.73
N ARG A 470 -14.95 -10.98 -1.65
CA ARG A 470 -16.38 -11.25 -1.46
C ARG A 470 -17.22 -9.98 -1.42
N ALA A 471 -16.74 -8.91 -0.78
CA ALA A 471 -17.44 -7.63 -0.71
C ALA A 471 -17.43 -6.89 -2.05
N ALA A 472 -16.30 -6.85 -2.74
CA ALA A 472 -16.14 -6.12 -4.01
C ALA A 472 -16.83 -6.80 -5.19
N LEU A 473 -16.69 -8.12 -5.32
CA LEU A 473 -17.17 -8.87 -6.49
C LEU A 473 -18.65 -9.29 -6.37
N GLY A 474 -19.22 -9.23 -5.17
CA GLY A 474 -20.60 -9.68 -4.93
C GLY A 474 -20.81 -11.12 -5.40
N THR A 475 -21.73 -11.34 -6.34
CA THR A 475 -22.01 -12.68 -6.88
C THR A 475 -20.87 -13.29 -7.70
N ALA A 476 -20.02 -12.46 -8.32
CA ALA A 476 -18.90 -12.93 -9.13
C ALA A 476 -17.79 -13.60 -8.29
N TYR A 477 -17.75 -13.37 -6.97
CA TYR A 477 -16.82 -14.04 -6.07
C TYR A 477 -16.91 -15.58 -6.12
N SER A 478 -18.11 -16.12 -6.37
CA SER A 478 -18.34 -17.56 -6.45
C SER A 478 -17.48 -18.27 -7.51
N GLU A 479 -16.94 -17.54 -8.48
CA GLU A 479 -16.06 -18.06 -9.53
C GLU A 479 -14.62 -18.30 -9.04
N ILE A 480 -14.19 -17.62 -7.97
CA ILE A 480 -12.83 -17.69 -7.43
C ILE A 480 -12.76 -18.19 -5.98
N GLU A 481 -13.90 -18.40 -5.31
CA GLU A 481 -13.97 -18.85 -3.91
C GLU A 481 -13.11 -20.10 -3.63
N ALA A 482 -13.19 -21.10 -4.51
CA ALA A 482 -12.47 -22.36 -4.33
C ALA A 482 -10.94 -22.21 -4.35
N VAL A 483 -10.39 -21.19 -5.02
CA VAL A 483 -8.93 -20.98 -5.04
C VAL A 483 -8.44 -20.24 -3.79
N PHE A 484 -9.27 -19.38 -3.21
CA PHE A 484 -9.02 -18.75 -1.92
C PHE A 484 -9.01 -19.78 -0.79
N GLU A 485 -10.03 -20.63 -0.70
CA GLU A 485 -10.10 -21.69 0.32
C GLU A 485 -8.91 -22.65 0.24
N GLN A 486 -8.47 -22.99 -0.99
CA GLN A 486 -7.30 -23.83 -1.20
C GLN A 486 -6.00 -23.14 -0.72
N ALA A 487 -5.83 -21.86 -1.00
CA ALA A 487 -4.66 -21.10 -0.59
C ALA A 487 -4.56 -20.97 0.94
N GLU A 488 -5.64 -20.53 1.59
CA GLU A 488 -5.70 -20.40 3.05
C GLU A 488 -5.49 -21.77 3.73
N GLY A 489 -6.16 -22.82 3.22
CA GLY A 489 -6.05 -24.17 3.74
C GLY A 489 -4.64 -24.75 3.61
N LEU A 490 -3.95 -24.49 2.49
CA LEU A 490 -2.56 -24.92 2.28
C LEU A 490 -1.62 -24.28 3.31
N VAL A 491 -1.71 -22.96 3.49
CA VAL A 491 -0.83 -22.23 4.41
C VAL A 491 -1.13 -22.59 5.87
N SER A 492 -2.40 -22.59 6.27
CA SER A 492 -2.83 -22.89 7.65
C SER A 492 -2.50 -24.33 8.08
N SER A 493 -2.71 -25.30 7.18
CA SER A 493 -2.36 -26.71 7.46
C SER A 493 -0.85 -26.91 7.56
N SER A 494 -0.07 -26.15 6.78
CA SER A 494 1.40 -26.16 6.84
C SER A 494 1.92 -25.62 8.18
N ALA A 495 1.39 -24.49 8.65
CA ALA A 495 1.70 -23.94 9.97
C ALA A 495 1.36 -24.94 11.09
N SER A 496 0.24 -25.65 10.98
CA SER A 496 -0.18 -26.68 11.94
C SER A 496 0.76 -27.90 11.96
N LYS A 497 1.23 -28.34 10.78
CA LYS A 497 2.21 -29.43 10.67
C LYS A 497 3.55 -29.03 11.28
N LEU A 498 4.03 -27.83 11.00
CA LEU A 498 5.26 -27.28 11.58
C LEU A 498 5.14 -27.10 13.10
N THR A 499 3.96 -26.75 13.62
CA THR A 499 3.72 -26.72 15.08
C THR A 499 3.93 -28.10 15.72
N SER A 500 3.55 -29.17 15.04
CA SER A 500 3.78 -30.54 15.51
C SER A 500 5.27 -30.90 15.50
N MET A 501 6.01 -30.48 14.47
CA MET A 501 7.47 -30.60 14.42
C MET A 501 8.14 -29.80 15.55
N ASN A 502 7.66 -28.59 15.83
CA ASN A 502 8.17 -27.73 16.91
C ASN A 502 8.01 -28.39 18.28
N THR A 503 6.86 -29.04 18.50
CA THR A 503 6.61 -29.83 19.71
C THR A 503 7.57 -31.02 19.82
N THR A 504 7.88 -31.66 18.70
CA THR A 504 8.83 -32.78 18.64
C THR A 504 10.24 -32.31 18.97
N LEU A 505 10.68 -31.21 18.36
CA LEU A 505 11.99 -30.59 18.63
C LEU A 505 12.13 -30.16 20.09
N ALA A 506 11.10 -29.54 20.67
CA ALA A 506 11.06 -29.21 22.09
C ALA A 506 11.15 -30.46 22.99
N GLY A 507 10.56 -31.59 22.58
CA GLY A 507 10.72 -32.86 23.28
C GLY A 507 12.16 -33.39 23.23
N LEU A 508 12.85 -33.24 22.10
CA LEU A 508 14.25 -33.64 21.93
C LEU A 508 15.21 -32.82 22.81
N MET A 509 14.85 -31.58 23.15
CA MET A 509 15.63 -30.75 24.07
C MET A 509 15.75 -31.34 25.48
N GLU A 510 14.79 -32.17 25.89
CA GLU A 510 14.79 -32.85 27.19
C GLU A 510 15.55 -34.18 27.17
N GLU A 511 15.98 -34.66 26.01
CA GLU A 511 16.64 -35.97 25.88
C GLU A 511 18.07 -35.93 26.42
N GLU A 512 18.46 -36.97 27.18
CA GLU A 512 19.79 -37.10 27.78
C GLU A 512 20.60 -38.24 27.14
N ASP A 513 19.97 -39.08 26.32
CA ASP A 513 20.66 -40.14 25.57
C ASP A 513 21.05 -39.64 24.17
N ALA A 514 22.36 -39.67 23.88
CA ALA A 514 22.89 -39.17 22.61
C ALA A 514 22.43 -39.97 21.38
N ASP A 515 22.22 -41.28 21.51
CA ASP A 515 21.76 -42.13 20.42
C ASP A 515 20.28 -41.87 20.12
N VAL A 516 19.47 -41.70 21.18
CA VAL A 516 18.05 -41.34 21.05
C VAL A 516 17.90 -39.94 20.46
N LEU A 517 18.69 -38.98 20.94
CA LEU A 517 18.71 -37.62 20.41
C LEU A 517 19.12 -37.60 18.93
N SER A 518 20.16 -38.36 18.55
CA SER A 518 20.58 -38.50 17.16
C SER A 518 19.47 -39.04 16.26
N GLN A 519 18.81 -40.12 16.69
CA GLN A 519 17.70 -40.72 15.94
C GLN A 519 16.51 -39.77 15.82
N GLY A 520 16.19 -39.05 16.90
CA GLY A 520 15.10 -38.07 16.91
C GLY A 520 15.35 -36.89 15.98
N VAL A 521 16.58 -36.34 16.00
CA VAL A 521 16.97 -35.23 15.10
C VAL A 521 16.97 -35.70 13.63
N GLN A 522 17.45 -36.92 13.36
CA GLN A 522 17.38 -37.49 12.00
C GLN A 522 15.94 -37.67 11.53
N GLY A 523 15.05 -38.16 12.39
CA GLY A 523 13.62 -38.27 12.07
C GLY A 523 12.98 -36.91 11.77
N LEU A 524 13.34 -35.88 12.52
CA LEU A 524 12.86 -34.51 12.29
C LEU A 524 13.38 -33.94 10.95
N LEU A 525 14.63 -34.22 10.58
CA LEU A 525 15.19 -33.87 9.27
C LEU A 525 14.41 -34.53 8.12
N ASP A 526 14.11 -35.82 8.25
CA ASP A 526 13.35 -36.58 7.25
C ASP A 526 11.93 -36.01 7.10
N ASP A 527 11.26 -35.71 8.23
CA ASP A 527 9.94 -35.11 8.28
C ASP A 527 9.90 -33.71 7.66
N LEU A 528 10.91 -32.88 7.98
CA LEU A 528 11.08 -31.54 7.42
C LEU A 528 11.29 -31.60 5.90
N GLY A 529 12.18 -32.47 5.42
CA GLY A 529 12.43 -32.65 3.99
C GLY A 529 11.19 -33.12 3.22
N ALA A 530 10.43 -34.06 3.81
CA ALA A 530 9.16 -34.52 3.25
C ALA A 530 8.10 -33.40 3.23
N PHE A 531 8.04 -32.57 4.27
CA PHE A 531 7.18 -31.40 4.32
C PHE A 531 7.53 -30.39 3.23
N MET A 532 8.79 -29.95 3.14
CA MET A 532 9.24 -28.95 2.17
C MET A 532 8.94 -29.39 0.73
N THR A 533 9.23 -30.66 0.41
CA THR A 533 8.95 -31.23 -0.92
C THR A 533 7.45 -31.22 -1.23
N GLY A 534 6.62 -31.65 -0.29
CA GLY A 534 5.16 -31.67 -0.46
C GLY A 534 4.57 -30.26 -0.57
N PHE A 535 5.04 -29.33 0.26
CA PHE A 535 4.61 -27.94 0.24
C PHE A 535 4.95 -27.27 -1.10
N ALA A 536 6.20 -27.38 -1.57
CA ALA A 536 6.63 -26.82 -2.85
C ALA A 536 5.82 -27.36 -4.03
N SER A 537 5.49 -28.67 -4.03
CA SER A 537 4.64 -29.27 -5.06
C SER A 537 3.22 -28.70 -5.04
N ASN A 538 2.62 -28.52 -3.87
CA ASN A 538 1.27 -27.97 -3.73
C ASN A 538 1.22 -26.49 -4.12
N VAL A 539 2.20 -25.70 -3.68
CA VAL A 539 2.37 -24.29 -4.07
C VAL A 539 2.50 -24.18 -5.58
N SER A 540 3.37 -24.96 -6.22
CA SER A 540 3.54 -24.93 -7.68
C SER A 540 2.22 -25.21 -8.39
N SER A 541 1.47 -26.23 -7.96
CA SER A 541 0.16 -26.55 -8.53
C SER A 541 -0.85 -25.42 -8.35
N LEU A 542 -0.86 -24.75 -7.19
CA LEU A 542 -1.77 -23.64 -6.91
C LEU A 542 -1.41 -22.40 -7.71
N LEU A 543 -0.12 -22.08 -7.84
CA LEU A 543 0.37 -20.98 -8.67
C LEU A 543 0.03 -21.19 -10.15
N ASP A 544 0.11 -22.44 -10.65
CA ASP A 544 -0.31 -22.78 -12.01
C ASP A 544 -1.82 -22.57 -12.20
N GLN A 545 -2.66 -22.98 -11.24
CA GLN A 545 -4.11 -22.73 -11.26
C GLN A 545 -4.43 -21.23 -11.24
N LEU A 546 -3.79 -20.47 -10.36
CA LEU A 546 -3.95 -19.02 -10.27
C LEU A 546 -3.51 -18.32 -11.56
N ALA A 547 -2.42 -18.78 -12.17
CA ALA A 547 -1.96 -18.27 -13.47
C ALA A 547 -2.98 -18.55 -14.57
N GLN A 548 -3.61 -19.74 -14.58
CA GLN A 548 -4.68 -20.08 -15.51
C GLN A 548 -5.92 -19.19 -15.32
N LEU A 549 -6.41 -19.02 -14.09
CA LEU A 549 -7.56 -18.14 -13.81
C LEU A 549 -7.26 -16.68 -14.18
N CYS A 550 -6.08 -16.18 -13.82
CA CYS A 550 -5.63 -14.84 -14.24
C CYS A 550 -5.56 -14.71 -15.76
N GLN A 551 -5.19 -15.78 -16.46
CA GLN A 551 -5.16 -15.80 -17.92
C GLN A 551 -6.59 -15.79 -18.48
N GLU A 552 -7.50 -16.60 -17.97
CA GLU A 552 -8.91 -16.67 -18.39
C GLU A 552 -9.62 -15.32 -18.23
N GLU A 553 -9.47 -14.69 -17.06
CA GLU A 553 -9.96 -13.32 -16.79
C GLU A 553 -9.31 -12.28 -17.71
N GLY A 554 -8.00 -12.43 -17.96
CA GLY A 554 -7.28 -11.58 -18.89
C GLY A 554 -7.72 -11.77 -20.35
N GLU A 555 -8.13 -12.97 -20.74
CA GLU A 555 -8.52 -13.31 -22.12
C GLU A 555 -9.84 -12.66 -22.53
N HIS A 556 -10.81 -12.52 -21.62
CA HIS A 556 -12.08 -11.84 -21.95
C HIS A 556 -11.83 -10.41 -22.45
N MET A 557 -11.00 -9.67 -21.72
CA MET A 557 -10.65 -8.29 -22.04
C MET A 557 -9.63 -8.21 -23.19
N LYS A 558 -8.70 -9.16 -23.31
CA LYS A 558 -7.80 -9.27 -24.49
C LYS A 558 -8.57 -9.51 -25.79
N ARG A 559 -9.63 -10.31 -25.79
CA ARG A 559 -10.43 -10.63 -26.99
C ARG A 559 -11.15 -9.39 -27.53
N SER A 560 -11.64 -8.52 -26.66
CA SER A 560 -12.25 -7.24 -27.05
C SER A 560 -11.21 -6.16 -27.34
N GLY A 561 -9.96 -6.31 -26.86
CA GLY A 561 -8.88 -5.35 -27.08
C GLY A 561 -8.56 -5.10 -28.55
N LYS A 562 -8.69 -3.85 -28.98
CA LYS A 562 -8.40 -3.40 -30.36
C LYS A 562 -6.95 -2.95 -30.54
N ALA A 563 -6.39 -2.25 -29.56
CA ALA A 563 -5.02 -1.75 -29.65
C ALA A 563 -4.00 -2.89 -29.71
N THR A 564 -3.03 -2.76 -30.61
CA THR A 564 -1.87 -3.64 -30.75
C THR A 564 -0.60 -2.95 -30.27
N HIS A 565 -0.52 -1.63 -30.42
CA HIS A 565 0.60 -0.83 -29.96
C HIS A 565 0.11 0.43 -29.27
N VAL A 566 0.96 0.98 -28.40
CA VAL A 566 0.84 2.33 -27.87
C VAL A 566 2.09 3.10 -28.25
N LYS A 567 1.91 4.24 -28.91
CA LYS A 567 3.00 5.14 -29.24
C LYS A 567 3.19 6.14 -28.11
N ILE A 568 4.38 6.16 -27.52
CA ILE A 568 4.76 7.06 -26.42
C ILE A 568 5.92 7.93 -26.91
N GLY A 569 5.62 9.17 -27.30
CA GLY A 569 6.61 10.03 -27.95
C GLY A 569 7.19 9.41 -29.23
N LYS A 570 8.46 9.02 -29.21
CA LYS A 570 9.14 8.32 -30.32
C LYS A 570 9.15 6.79 -30.17
N GLU A 571 8.79 6.28 -29.00
CA GLU A 571 8.75 4.84 -28.72
C GLU A 571 7.43 4.25 -29.19
N LEU A 572 7.49 3.04 -29.74
CA LEU A 572 6.32 2.26 -30.13
C LEU A 572 6.34 0.97 -29.31
N VAL A 573 5.37 0.83 -28.41
CA VAL A 573 5.27 -0.27 -27.45
C VAL A 573 4.24 -1.27 -27.98
N ASP A 574 4.64 -2.53 -28.19
CA ASP A 574 3.72 -3.62 -28.57
C ASP A 574 3.01 -4.14 -27.32
N VAL A 575 1.73 -3.79 -27.18
CA VAL A 575 0.94 -4.14 -26.00
C VAL A 575 0.32 -5.53 -26.09
N ARG A 576 0.40 -6.24 -27.23
CA ARG A 576 -0.23 -7.58 -27.38
C ARG A 576 0.36 -8.62 -26.44
N LYS A 577 1.62 -8.44 -26.04
CA LYS A 577 2.30 -9.33 -25.10
C LYS A 577 1.74 -9.14 -23.71
N ASP A 578 1.56 -10.25 -23.01
CA ASP A 578 1.29 -10.24 -21.58
C ASP A 578 2.61 -10.45 -20.82
N LEU A 579 3.09 -9.39 -20.20
CA LEU A 579 4.28 -9.39 -19.34
C LEU A 579 3.88 -9.23 -17.86
N SER A 580 2.63 -9.49 -17.51
CA SER A 580 2.17 -9.49 -16.12
C SER A 580 3.03 -10.41 -15.26
N GLY A 581 3.47 -9.92 -14.10
CA GLY A 581 4.42 -10.62 -13.22
C GLY A 581 5.90 -10.36 -13.52
N LYS A 582 6.24 -9.61 -14.58
CA LYS A 582 7.57 -9.00 -14.79
C LYS A 582 7.62 -7.58 -14.22
N CYS A 583 8.82 -6.99 -14.20
CA CYS A 583 9.03 -5.62 -13.74
C CYS A 583 8.67 -4.60 -14.83
N GLU A 584 8.24 -3.43 -14.39
CA GLU A 584 7.82 -2.33 -15.26
C GLU A 584 9.04 -1.69 -15.92
N LYS A 585 8.85 -1.22 -17.16
CA LYS A 585 9.87 -0.52 -17.93
C LYS A 585 9.78 0.97 -17.64
N MET A 586 10.89 1.56 -17.18
CA MET A 586 10.99 3.01 -17.04
C MET A 586 10.90 3.66 -18.43
N LEU A 587 10.00 4.64 -18.56
CA LEU A 587 9.94 5.46 -19.75
C LEU A 587 11.24 6.32 -19.81
N ARG A 588 11.90 6.34 -20.97
CA ARG A 588 13.16 7.09 -21.13
C ARG A 588 12.96 8.56 -20.77
N THR A 589 13.99 9.16 -20.18
CA THR A 589 13.98 10.56 -19.69
C THR A 589 13.44 11.50 -20.76
N ILE A 590 12.33 12.16 -20.45
CA ILE A 590 11.73 13.20 -21.27
C ILE A 590 12.60 14.45 -21.11
N ALA A 591 13.19 14.92 -22.21
CA ALA A 591 14.32 15.85 -22.19
C ALA A 591 14.05 17.25 -21.59
N ARG A 592 12.80 17.63 -21.34
CA ARG A 592 12.42 18.96 -20.82
C ARG A 592 11.31 18.83 -19.77
N LEU A 593 11.50 19.41 -18.59
CA LEU A 593 10.44 19.54 -17.57
C LEU A 593 9.27 20.37 -18.12
N LYS A 594 8.04 20.07 -17.68
CA LYS A 594 6.79 20.65 -18.19
C LYS A 594 6.46 20.28 -19.65
N ALA A 595 7.04 19.19 -20.16
CA ALA A 595 6.72 18.64 -21.45
C ALA A 595 5.48 17.74 -21.38
N LEU A 596 4.67 17.79 -22.43
CA LEU A 596 3.52 16.93 -22.63
C LEU A 596 3.96 15.58 -23.19
N VAL A 597 3.51 14.51 -22.55
CA VAL A 597 3.74 13.13 -22.96
C VAL A 597 2.42 12.56 -23.44
N LYS A 598 2.30 12.32 -24.75
CA LYS A 598 1.11 11.76 -25.38
C LYS A 598 1.29 10.28 -25.65
N LEU A 599 0.30 9.48 -25.25
CA LEU A 599 0.14 8.07 -25.53
C LEU A 599 -1.00 7.92 -26.55
N GLN A 600 -0.67 7.42 -27.74
CA GLN A 600 -1.63 7.19 -28.82
C GLN A 600 -1.84 5.69 -29.02
N PHE A 601 -3.09 5.24 -29.17
CA PHE A 601 -3.39 3.83 -29.44
C PHE A 601 -3.27 3.53 -30.94
N LEU A 602 -2.77 2.34 -31.29
CA LEU A 602 -2.62 1.90 -32.69
C LEU A 602 -3.13 0.47 -32.88
N GLU A 603 -3.82 0.26 -33.99
CA GLU A 603 -4.17 -1.06 -34.53
C GLU A 603 -3.25 -1.35 -35.73
N GLU A 604 -2.32 -2.28 -35.54
CA GLU A 604 -1.16 -2.53 -36.41
C GLU A 604 -0.43 -1.23 -36.78
N ASN A 605 -0.67 -0.70 -37.98
CA ASN A 605 -0.05 0.52 -38.50
C ASN A 605 -0.99 1.73 -38.54
N THR A 606 -2.21 1.59 -38.02
CA THR A 606 -3.25 2.62 -38.05
C THR A 606 -3.41 3.25 -36.67
N THR A 607 -3.19 4.55 -36.57
CA THR A 607 -3.47 5.33 -35.36
C THR A 607 -4.98 5.37 -35.12
N LEU A 608 -5.39 4.97 -33.92
CA LEU A 608 -6.77 5.10 -33.44
C LEU A 608 -6.97 6.53 -32.92
N ALA A 609 -8.22 7.00 -32.90
CA ALA A 609 -8.53 8.39 -32.56
C ALA A 609 -8.18 8.73 -31.11
N GLY A 610 -8.36 7.80 -30.17
CA GLY A 610 -8.17 8.06 -28.74
C GLY A 610 -6.72 8.22 -28.32
N TRP A 611 -6.51 9.03 -27.31
CA TRP A 611 -5.20 9.23 -26.68
C TRP A 611 -5.33 9.55 -25.19
N PHE A 612 -4.27 9.25 -24.46
CA PHE A 612 -4.04 9.69 -23.07
C PHE A 612 -2.79 10.56 -23.01
N ARG A 613 -2.76 11.56 -22.12
CA ARG A 613 -1.67 12.53 -22.01
C ARG A 613 -1.40 12.85 -20.54
N PHE A 614 -0.16 13.18 -20.23
CA PHE A 614 0.19 13.79 -18.95
C PHE A 614 1.33 14.80 -19.12
N VAL A 615 1.50 15.68 -18.15
CA VAL A 615 2.65 16.59 -18.08
C VAL A 615 3.74 15.91 -17.25
N ASN A 616 5.00 15.95 -17.66
CA ASN A 616 6.09 15.37 -16.85
C ASN A 616 6.49 16.22 -15.63
N ALA A 617 5.52 16.91 -15.02
CA ALA A 617 5.70 17.77 -13.88
C ALA A 617 4.42 17.81 -13.02
N SER A 618 4.60 17.84 -11.71
CA SER A 618 3.54 18.05 -10.72
C SER A 618 3.79 19.35 -9.96
N ILE A 619 2.73 19.89 -9.39
CA ILE A 619 2.78 21.04 -8.49
C ILE A 619 2.77 20.47 -7.07
N VAL A 620 3.75 20.88 -6.26
CA VAL A 620 3.83 20.52 -4.84
C VAL A 620 3.72 21.78 -4.01
N THR A 621 2.71 21.83 -3.13
CA THR A 621 2.41 23.02 -2.32
C THR A 621 2.68 22.73 -0.86
N CYS A 622 3.69 23.40 -0.31
CA CYS A 622 4.13 23.30 1.07
C CYS A 622 3.80 24.59 1.84
N PRO A 623 3.83 24.60 3.18
CA PRO A 623 3.73 25.83 3.97
C PRO A 623 4.78 26.90 3.61
N SER A 624 5.92 26.48 3.07
CA SER A 624 7.02 27.36 2.61
C SER A 624 6.80 27.95 1.21
N GLY A 625 5.84 27.44 0.44
CA GLY A 625 5.53 27.88 -0.92
C GLY A 625 5.26 26.72 -1.89
N THR A 626 5.03 27.07 -3.16
CA THR A 626 4.73 26.15 -4.24
C THR A 626 5.97 25.86 -5.09
N GLU A 627 6.21 24.59 -5.40
CA GLU A 627 7.33 24.10 -6.22
C GLU A 627 6.83 23.21 -7.36
N ILE A 628 7.53 23.21 -8.49
CA ILE A 628 7.25 22.30 -9.61
C ILE A 628 8.26 21.16 -9.59
N ARG A 629 7.78 19.92 -9.46
CA ARG A 629 8.62 18.72 -9.35
C ARG A 629 8.47 17.81 -10.57
N PRO A 630 9.51 17.04 -10.93
CA PRO A 630 9.44 16.14 -12.08
C PRO A 630 8.52 14.94 -11.80
N VAL A 631 7.73 14.57 -12.82
CA VAL A 631 6.96 13.32 -12.85
C VAL A 631 7.65 12.37 -13.81
N ARG A 632 8.04 11.20 -13.31
CA ARG A 632 8.56 10.11 -14.15
C ARG A 632 7.41 9.15 -14.49
N ALA A 633 7.63 8.25 -15.43
CA ALA A 633 6.65 7.22 -15.75
C ALA A 633 7.32 5.87 -15.96
N ALA A 634 6.62 4.81 -15.55
CA ALA A 634 6.93 3.42 -15.89
C ALA A 634 5.71 2.76 -16.54
N TYR A 635 5.92 1.71 -17.32
CA TYR A 635 4.82 0.98 -17.95
C TYR A 635 5.04 -0.52 -17.98
N LEU A 636 3.94 -1.27 -18.07
CA LEU A 636 3.94 -2.71 -18.26
C LEU A 636 2.88 -3.12 -19.29
N GLU A 637 3.30 -3.90 -20.29
CA GLU A 637 2.41 -4.49 -21.28
C GLU A 637 1.70 -5.72 -20.68
N ALA A 638 0.37 -5.75 -20.73
CA ALA A 638 -0.45 -6.78 -20.08
C ALA A 638 -1.53 -7.33 -21.02
N GLY A 639 -1.17 -7.65 -22.26
CA GLY A 639 -2.07 -8.23 -23.26
C GLY A 639 -3.18 -7.27 -23.66
N ARG A 640 -2.83 -6.36 -24.56
CA ARG A 640 -3.66 -5.27 -25.10
C ARG A 640 -4.10 -4.21 -24.08
N VAL A 641 -3.66 -4.35 -22.84
CA VAL A 641 -3.72 -3.36 -21.78
C VAL A 641 -2.31 -2.82 -21.52
N LEU A 642 -2.21 -1.51 -21.26
CA LEU A 642 -0.99 -0.86 -20.80
C LEU A 642 -1.20 -0.41 -19.35
N HIS A 643 -0.48 -1.00 -18.40
CA HIS A 643 -0.37 -0.43 -17.07
C HIS A 643 0.61 0.74 -17.16
N LEU A 644 0.18 1.93 -16.77
CA LEU A 644 0.97 3.14 -16.69
C LEU A 644 1.10 3.53 -15.21
N LEU A 645 2.32 3.76 -14.75
CA LEU A 645 2.60 4.28 -13.42
C LEU A 645 3.21 5.66 -13.55
N LEU A 646 2.54 6.68 -13.00
CA LEU A 646 3.08 8.04 -12.91
C LEU A 646 3.76 8.19 -11.55
N LEU A 647 5.06 8.44 -11.56
CA LEU A 647 5.91 8.37 -10.36
C LEU A 647 6.20 9.78 -9.84
N TYR A 648 5.75 10.03 -8.62
CA TYR A 648 5.99 11.23 -7.83
C TYR A 648 7.09 10.95 -6.80
N GLY A 649 8.07 11.86 -6.67
CA GLY A 649 9.05 11.78 -5.57
C GLY A 649 8.42 12.09 -4.21
N TYR A 650 9.12 11.74 -3.12
CA TYR A 650 8.73 12.10 -1.76
C TYR A 650 8.41 13.61 -1.62
N PHE A 651 7.26 13.93 -1.04
CA PHE A 651 6.78 15.30 -0.84
C PHE A 651 6.41 15.64 0.61
N GLY A 652 6.69 14.75 1.57
CA GLY A 652 6.45 14.97 2.99
C GLY A 652 5.01 15.37 3.28
N SER A 653 4.82 16.41 4.10
CA SER A 653 3.51 16.94 4.50
C SER A 653 2.88 17.92 3.52
N CYS A 654 3.45 18.08 2.32
CA CYS A 654 2.93 18.99 1.30
C CYS A 654 1.79 18.34 0.50
N SER A 655 1.01 19.15 -0.23
CA SER A 655 0.04 18.62 -1.19
C SER A 655 0.67 18.42 -2.57
N LEU A 656 0.09 17.55 -3.37
CA LEU A 656 0.50 17.26 -4.74
C LEU A 656 -0.69 17.39 -5.71
N GLU A 657 -0.46 18.10 -6.82
CA GLU A 657 -1.40 18.21 -7.93
C GLU A 657 -0.71 17.82 -9.25
N HIS A 658 -1.37 16.99 -10.05
CA HIS A 658 -0.88 16.57 -11.38
C HIS A 658 -2.04 16.44 -12.35
N ASP A 659 -1.86 16.85 -13.60
CA ASP A 659 -2.93 17.12 -14.57
C ASP A 659 -2.96 16.22 -15.82
N PRO A 660 -3.12 14.87 -15.69
CA PRO A 660 -3.43 14.00 -16.81
C PRO A 660 -4.64 14.44 -17.64
N SER A 661 -4.73 13.95 -18.87
CA SER A 661 -5.88 14.19 -19.74
C SER A 661 -6.11 13.10 -20.77
N SER A 662 -7.33 13.03 -21.27
CA SER A 662 -7.75 12.13 -22.33
C SER A 662 -8.52 12.89 -23.43
N GLY A 663 -8.50 12.34 -24.64
CA GLY A 663 -9.20 12.97 -25.76
C GLY A 663 -9.15 12.15 -27.04
N LEU A 664 -9.52 12.83 -28.13
CA LEU A 664 -9.62 12.26 -29.48
C LEU A 664 -8.82 13.11 -30.48
N ASP A 665 -8.20 12.46 -31.47
CA ASP A 665 -7.59 13.06 -32.66
C ASP A 665 -8.57 12.91 -33.83
N VAL A 666 -9.60 13.77 -33.86
CA VAL A 666 -10.63 13.83 -34.92
C VAL A 666 -10.70 15.26 -35.49
N PRO A 667 -11.29 15.48 -36.69
CA PRO A 667 -11.31 16.81 -37.30
C PRO A 667 -11.90 17.90 -36.40
N GLU A 668 -12.90 17.57 -35.57
CA GLU A 668 -13.57 18.52 -34.66
C GLU A 668 -12.72 18.92 -33.44
N THR A 669 -11.69 18.13 -33.10
CA THR A 669 -10.77 18.40 -31.98
C THR A 669 -9.43 18.96 -32.44
N ALA A 670 -9.28 19.26 -33.73
CA ALA A 670 -8.06 19.85 -34.25
C ALA A 670 -7.68 21.14 -33.48
N GLU A 671 -6.38 21.30 -33.20
CA GLU A 671 -5.84 22.46 -32.49
C GLU A 671 -6.29 23.76 -33.19
N GLN A 672 -6.85 24.65 -32.38
CA GLN A 672 -7.42 25.93 -32.78
C GLN A 672 -6.97 26.98 -31.76
N GLU A 673 -6.97 28.26 -32.16
CA GLU A 673 -6.65 29.34 -31.23
C GLU A 673 -7.63 29.33 -30.04
N PRO A 674 -7.14 29.48 -28.79
CA PRO A 674 -8.00 29.56 -27.62
C PRO A 674 -9.04 30.66 -27.74
N ALA A 675 -10.31 30.30 -27.53
CA ALA A 675 -11.41 31.27 -27.52
C ALA A 675 -11.49 32.04 -26.20
N TYR A 676 -11.00 31.44 -25.11
CA TYR A 676 -11.09 31.97 -23.75
C TYR A 676 -9.81 31.69 -22.95
N THR A 677 -9.55 32.50 -21.92
CA THR A 677 -8.58 32.19 -20.87
C THR A 677 -9.34 31.76 -19.61
N VAL A 678 -8.91 30.68 -18.99
CA VAL A 678 -9.55 30.08 -17.82
C VAL A 678 -8.51 29.79 -16.76
N GLU A 679 -8.80 30.14 -15.50
CA GLU A 679 -7.97 29.77 -14.36
C GLU A 679 -8.38 28.38 -13.87
N ALA A 680 -7.41 27.45 -13.86
CA ALA A 680 -7.65 26.09 -13.40
C ALA A 680 -7.88 26.07 -11.87
N PRO A 681 -8.73 25.16 -11.35
CA PRO A 681 -8.92 25.04 -9.91
C PRO A 681 -7.61 24.66 -9.21
N SER A 682 -7.43 25.14 -7.97
CA SER A 682 -6.24 24.84 -7.14
C SER A 682 -6.64 24.43 -5.72
N GLY A 683 -5.81 23.63 -5.05
CA GLY A 683 -6.07 23.14 -3.69
C GLY A 683 -7.41 22.40 -3.58
N SER A 684 -8.30 22.86 -2.70
CA SER A 684 -9.63 22.28 -2.50
C SER A 684 -10.72 22.82 -3.44
N GLN A 685 -10.39 23.78 -4.32
CA GLN A 685 -11.35 24.28 -5.31
C GLN A 685 -11.68 23.19 -6.33
N LEU A 686 -12.94 23.15 -6.79
CA LEU A 686 -13.42 22.13 -7.73
C LEU A 686 -13.72 22.69 -9.12
N SER A 687 -14.30 23.89 -9.18
CA SER A 687 -14.69 24.55 -10.42
C SER A 687 -13.61 25.51 -10.93
N PRO A 688 -13.35 25.58 -12.25
CA PRO A 688 -12.47 26.60 -12.82
C PRO A 688 -13.11 27.99 -12.76
N GLU A 689 -12.27 29.04 -12.72
CA GLU A 689 -12.70 30.44 -12.75
C GLU A 689 -12.47 31.07 -14.13
N VAL A 690 -13.47 31.77 -14.65
CA VAL A 690 -13.35 32.53 -15.91
C VAL A 690 -13.26 34.01 -15.56
N PRO A 691 -12.16 34.72 -15.89
CA PRO A 691 -12.03 36.15 -15.59
C PRO A 691 -13.20 36.97 -16.17
N GLY A 692 -13.98 37.61 -15.30
CA GLY A 692 -15.18 38.37 -15.68
C GLY A 692 -16.45 37.53 -15.92
N GLY A 693 -16.40 36.22 -15.65
CA GLY A 693 -17.51 35.26 -15.64
C GLY A 693 -18.62 35.60 -14.63
N ALA A 694 -19.87 35.21 -14.93
CA ALA A 694 -20.87 35.08 -13.87
C ALA A 694 -20.44 33.96 -12.90
N ALA A 695 -20.63 34.13 -11.59
CA ALA A 695 -20.31 33.10 -10.59
C ALA A 695 -20.99 31.76 -10.98
N PRO A 696 -20.33 30.60 -10.79
CA PRO A 696 -20.91 29.30 -11.12
C PRO A 696 -22.29 29.18 -10.48
N GLY A 697 -23.31 28.98 -11.30
CA GLY A 697 -24.67 28.82 -10.82
C GLY A 697 -24.75 27.61 -9.87
N PRO A 698 -25.62 27.64 -8.84
CA PRO A 698 -25.81 26.48 -7.98
C PRO A 698 -26.25 25.30 -8.85
N GLY A 699 -25.51 24.19 -8.77
CA GLY A 699 -25.89 22.94 -9.41
C GLY A 699 -27.27 22.46 -8.93
N PRO A 700 -27.92 21.52 -9.63
CA PRO A 700 -29.06 20.83 -9.06
C PRO A 700 -28.60 20.16 -7.76
N THR A 701 -29.24 20.50 -6.65
CA THR A 701 -28.99 19.88 -5.34
C THR A 701 -29.07 18.36 -5.43
N PRO A 702 -28.19 17.61 -4.74
CA PRO A 702 -28.24 16.16 -4.73
C PRO A 702 -29.62 15.70 -4.23
N VAL A 703 -30.24 14.81 -5.00
CA VAL A 703 -31.46 14.12 -4.55
C VAL A 703 -31.01 13.08 -3.54
N VAL A 704 -30.95 13.47 -2.27
CA VAL A 704 -30.84 12.53 -1.15
C VAL A 704 -32.10 11.64 -1.20
N PRO A 705 -31.98 10.31 -1.29
CA PRO A 705 -33.15 9.47 -1.28
C PRO A 705 -33.73 9.46 0.15
N PHE A 706 -35.06 9.49 0.22
CA PHE A 706 -35.90 9.34 1.42
C PHE A 706 -36.08 10.55 2.35
N THR A 707 -37.03 11.41 2.00
CA THR A 707 -38.07 11.82 2.95
C THR A 707 -39.44 11.63 2.31
N THR A 708 -40.17 10.59 2.73
CA THR A 708 -41.57 10.42 2.28
C THR A 708 -42.40 11.62 2.75
N ARG A 709 -43.40 11.98 1.95
CA ARG A 709 -44.31 13.14 2.15
C ARG A 709 -44.96 13.18 3.55
N GLU A 710 -45.00 12.04 4.22
CA GLU A 710 -45.52 11.84 5.59
C GLU A 710 -44.55 12.38 6.67
N MET A 711 -43.23 12.27 6.49
CA MET A 711 -42.24 12.84 7.43
C MET A 711 -42.20 14.37 7.40
N LEU A 712 -42.41 15.00 6.23
CA LEU A 712 -42.51 16.45 6.12
C LEU A 712 -43.72 17.02 6.88
N ILE A 713 -44.82 16.26 6.94
CA ILE A 713 -46.01 16.63 7.72
C ILE A 713 -45.73 16.50 9.23
N ILE A 714 -44.96 15.49 9.64
CA ILE A 714 -44.56 15.31 11.05
C ILE A 714 -43.59 16.41 11.49
N ILE A 715 -42.60 16.75 10.66
CA ILE A 715 -41.63 17.84 10.98
C ILE A 715 -42.35 19.19 11.02
N ALA A 716 -43.26 19.47 10.09
CA ALA A 716 -44.08 20.69 10.14
C ALA A 716 -44.99 20.72 11.38
N ALA A 717 -45.58 19.60 11.78
CA ALA A 717 -46.40 19.51 13.00
C ALA A 717 -45.56 19.65 14.28
N VAL A 718 -44.33 19.14 14.30
CA VAL A 718 -43.39 19.30 15.43
C VAL A 718 -42.88 20.74 15.49
N VAL A 719 -42.54 21.38 14.38
CA VAL A 719 -42.09 22.78 14.35
C VAL A 719 -43.23 23.73 14.73
N VAL A 720 -44.46 23.49 14.26
CA VAL A 720 -45.65 24.24 14.67
C VAL A 720 -46.02 23.94 16.14
N GLY A 721 -45.88 22.69 16.59
CA GLY A 721 -46.09 22.29 17.98
C GLY A 721 -45.09 22.92 18.94
N VAL A 722 -43.81 23.00 18.56
CA VAL A 722 -42.75 23.68 19.30
C VAL A 722 -42.94 25.19 19.27
N ALA A 723 -43.34 25.78 18.14
CA ALA A 723 -43.66 27.20 18.06
C ALA A 723 -44.88 27.58 18.93
N ILE A 724 -45.90 26.72 18.99
CA ILE A 724 -47.05 26.89 19.88
C ILE A 724 -46.65 26.69 21.34
N ALA A 725 -45.82 25.69 21.66
CA ALA A 725 -45.31 25.48 23.01
C ALA A 725 -44.44 26.66 23.49
N VAL A 726 -43.57 27.19 22.63
CA VAL A 726 -42.74 28.38 22.91
C VAL A 726 -43.61 29.63 23.06
N ALA A 727 -44.67 29.79 22.28
CA ALA A 727 -45.62 30.89 22.42
C ALA A 727 -46.47 30.78 23.70
N VAL A 728 -46.82 29.56 24.13
CA VAL A 728 -47.57 29.29 25.37
C VAL A 728 -46.67 29.49 26.60
N VAL A 729 -45.39 29.11 26.52
CA VAL A 729 -44.39 29.36 27.58
C VAL A 729 -44.05 30.85 27.68
N ARG A 730 -43.95 31.59 26.56
CA ARG A 730 -43.80 33.06 26.58
C ARG A 730 -45.00 33.81 27.15
N ARG A 731 -46.21 33.23 27.13
CA ARG A 731 -47.41 33.82 27.75
C ARG A 731 -47.52 33.58 29.25
N ARG A 732 -46.72 32.68 29.84
CA ARG A 732 -46.67 32.47 31.29
C ARG A 732 -45.30 32.92 31.80
N GLY A 733 -45.20 34.22 32.06
CA GLY A 733 -43.97 34.86 32.50
C GLY A 733 -43.31 34.16 33.69
N LYS A 734 -42.09 33.69 33.48
CA LYS A 734 -41.03 33.56 34.49
C LYS A 734 -39.70 33.80 33.79
N GLN A 735 -38.98 34.83 34.24
CA GLN A 735 -37.57 35.05 33.90
C GLN A 735 -36.77 33.86 34.44
N ILE A 736 -35.94 33.28 33.58
CA ILE A 736 -34.80 32.45 34.00
C ILE A 736 -33.57 33.13 33.40
N ASN A 737 -32.77 33.76 34.27
CA ASN A 737 -31.41 34.19 33.97
C ASN A 737 -30.51 32.95 34.01
N LEU A 738 -29.61 32.83 33.05
CA LEU A 738 -28.47 31.91 33.13
C LEU A 738 -27.21 32.68 32.71
N TYR A 739 -26.34 32.85 33.70
CA TYR A 739 -24.90 32.70 33.56
C TYR A 739 -24.58 31.30 33.05
#